data_AF-A0A0S4FNP6-F1
#
_entry.id   AF-A0A0S4FNP6-F1
#
_cell.length_a   1.000
_cell.length_b   1.000
_cell.length_c   1.000
_cell.angle_alpha   90.00
_cell.angle_beta   90.00
_cell.angle_gamma   90.00
#
_symmetry.space_group_name_H-M   'P 1'
#
loop_
_entity.id
_entity.type
_entity.pdbx_description
1 polymer ?
#
loop_
_entity_poly.entity_id
_entity_poly.type
_entity_poly.pdbx_seq_one_letter_code
_entity_poly.pdbx_strand_id
1 'polypeptide(L)'
;MSINRKFFLVVVLCFVALVSVNGIYAAEDGQNLTPSDNLTTTDTNTNATNQSFSSESNSESDNYQAAGEAPPSFTNEQIIQAALDVKRFLEGNKYLPEYITINGIQVNQATFLQLLTQTTIKINNSDTTTTTPINTKLPGTGTETTTPGTFNKNEYLTLAQNIQNYINTNGQAPATMSTVFGNIKFQSLLYLYTRALTMQKTYGTLPTFLAVRPWSNIPITDTNKKTITTQDIINTAIEVKNFVNYYKYLPDYITINGIVVNQATFLQLLTQTTTKINNQDNTPLTLQNIKQPTTSTETITPGTLTQNEYLTLAQNILTYINTNGQAPSTITSTLGNVKFESLLYLYCRVLNNYKDNGVLPQLVTVRPWSASNIPIRDEFFTIQQITKTAIEVKNFLEGNKYLPEYITVNGVVMNQSQFIYLITTATIHINTDDTSLISLINANKPGTGIEALVGGSILQNEYVALANNIRNYIIANKKAPGVVSTSLGQMSYQSSLYMFCRILNQYNSIKDLPSVVNVLPWKTSNIPIYDTISFTTSEIIQSAVDVKKFVVGNAYYPEFITVDGVLVNQAQFLQLLATATIKLNNKDNSVIYLQNGIVPSSDRNIIGVGTLVLSRYVELAGNINTYFSNHDQVGPSKMSSSVGEINFLTLLYTYCRVLSSYQNNALPASVILYKPVYITSDNIYNSVKDPAKDQVRMNSLVSILRNAGVDAYGFGIGPDMQNAVLRNSSVQQGALVVDIYGGACAGTIYAMIGSYYQGIKGAREVYSIWISPPAWDITNLPTKATNGGVNFLPRARDDTFSKYLPDWGYDFYGKPSDGLNNPDLFLNSHGFNFLVTSGNLQYMADHILYEAKT
;
A
#
# COMPACT_ATOMS: atom_id res chain seq x y z
N MET A 1 -49.40 -2.55 3.28
CA MET A 1 -49.43 -2.29 1.82
C MET A 1 -48.51 -3.29 1.15
N SER A 2 -49.04 -3.98 0.15
CA SER A 2 -48.55 -5.23 -0.44
C SER A 2 -47.59 -5.01 -1.62
N ILE A 3 -46.61 -5.93 -1.78
CA ILE A 3 -45.86 -6.30 -3.01
C ILE A 3 -44.98 -5.18 -3.63
N ASN A 4 -43.65 -5.34 -3.77
CA ASN A 4 -43.07 -6.19 -4.82
C ASN A 4 -41.62 -6.64 -4.51
N ARG A 5 -41.47 -7.94 -4.25
CA ARG A 5 -40.19 -8.69 -4.35
C ARG A 5 -39.96 -9.01 -5.83
N LYS A 6 -39.03 -8.33 -6.49
CA LYS A 6 -38.27 -8.76 -7.69
C LYS A 6 -37.54 -7.55 -8.26
N PHE A 7 -36.26 -7.41 -7.90
CA PHE A 7 -35.16 -6.82 -8.70
C PHE A 7 -34.02 -6.50 -7.72
N PHE A 8 -33.10 -7.44 -7.52
CA PHE A 8 -31.68 -7.24 -7.23
C PHE A 8 -31.05 -8.62 -7.10
N LEU A 9 -30.86 -9.28 -8.24
CA LEU A 9 -30.14 -10.54 -8.38
C LEU A 9 -29.27 -10.46 -9.63
N VAL A 10 -28.29 -9.54 -9.61
CA VAL A 10 -27.13 -9.52 -10.52
C VAL A 10 -25.98 -8.90 -9.73
N VAL A 11 -24.78 -9.47 -9.88
CA VAL A 11 -23.49 -9.15 -9.22
C VAL A 11 -23.27 -9.89 -7.89
N VAL A 12 -22.99 -11.20 -7.97
CA VAL A 12 -21.75 -11.89 -7.52
C VAL A 12 -21.98 -13.37 -7.82
N LEU A 13 -21.68 -13.78 -9.05
CA LEU A 13 -21.73 -15.17 -9.51
C LEU A 13 -20.61 -15.32 -10.54
N CYS A 14 -19.42 -15.73 -10.09
CA CYS A 14 -18.39 -16.40 -10.89
C CYS A 14 -17.21 -16.84 -10.00
N PHE A 15 -16.69 -18.03 -10.33
CA PHE A 15 -15.52 -18.74 -9.78
C PHE A 15 -15.74 -19.70 -8.61
N VAL A 16 -16.39 -20.83 -8.90
CA VAL A 16 -15.86 -22.15 -8.51
C VAL A 16 -15.92 -23.03 -9.75
N ALA A 17 -14.83 -23.07 -10.52
CA ALA A 17 -14.66 -24.03 -11.59
C ALA A 17 -14.31 -25.39 -10.97
N LEU A 18 -15.11 -26.41 -11.29
CA LEU A 18 -14.69 -27.80 -11.16
C LEU A 18 -13.45 -27.99 -12.05
N VAL A 19 -12.31 -28.32 -11.46
CA VAL A 19 -11.17 -28.88 -12.19
C VAL A 19 -11.18 -30.38 -11.97
N SER A 20 -11.82 -31.11 -12.88
CA SER A 20 -11.49 -32.51 -13.15
C SER A 20 -10.21 -32.52 -13.99
N VAL A 21 -9.09 -32.91 -13.40
CA VAL A 21 -7.84 -33.14 -14.13
C VAL A 21 -7.95 -34.49 -14.83
N ASN A 22 -8.41 -34.50 -16.09
CA ASN A 22 -8.08 -35.55 -17.03
C ASN A 22 -6.82 -35.11 -17.78
N GLY A 23 -5.75 -35.88 -17.64
CA GLY A 23 -4.50 -35.67 -18.33
C GLY A 23 -4.67 -35.83 -19.84
N ILE A 24 -4.13 -34.87 -20.59
CA ILE A 24 -3.94 -34.94 -22.03
C ILE A 24 -2.62 -35.68 -22.26
N TYR A 25 -2.67 -36.83 -22.95
CA TYR A 25 -1.56 -37.29 -23.77
C TYR A 25 -1.79 -36.72 -25.17
N ALA A 26 -0.80 -35.96 -25.66
CA ALA A 26 -0.68 -35.60 -27.07
C ALA A 26 -0.08 -36.80 -27.82
N ALA A 27 -0.74 -37.24 -28.88
CA ALA A 27 -0.12 -37.93 -29.99
C ALA A 27 -0.49 -37.13 -31.25
N GLU A 28 0.53 -36.66 -31.95
CA GLU A 28 0.42 -36.09 -33.28
C GLU A 28 -0.18 -37.13 -34.23
N ASP A 29 -1.16 -36.73 -35.03
CA ASP A 29 -1.19 -37.24 -36.39
C ASP A 29 -1.71 -36.17 -37.36
N GLY A 30 -0.97 -36.00 -38.44
CA GLY A 30 -1.21 -35.03 -39.48
C GLY A 30 -1.58 -35.74 -40.78
N GLN A 31 -2.70 -35.28 -41.34
CA GLN A 31 -3.06 -35.19 -42.76
C GLN A 31 -4.15 -36.12 -43.34
N ASN A 32 -5.11 -35.40 -43.94
CA ASN A 32 -5.88 -35.66 -45.18
C ASN A 32 -7.17 -36.51 -45.17
N LEU A 33 -8.27 -35.82 -44.89
CA LEU A 33 -9.41 -35.48 -45.77
C LEU A 33 -9.88 -36.46 -46.89
N THR A 34 -11.04 -37.10 -46.62
CA THR A 34 -12.32 -37.18 -47.40
C THR A 34 -12.42 -37.96 -48.74
N PRO A 35 -13.65 -38.31 -49.25
CA PRO A 35 -14.95 -38.68 -48.62
C PRO A 35 -15.76 -39.78 -49.36
N SER A 36 -16.73 -40.44 -48.67
CA SER A 36 -18.00 -41.03 -49.20
C SER A 36 -18.56 -41.97 -48.11
N ASP A 37 -19.83 -42.06 -47.73
CA ASP A 37 -21.11 -41.61 -48.27
C ASP A 37 -22.12 -41.39 -47.13
N ASN A 38 -23.20 -40.70 -47.48
CA ASN A 38 -24.23 -40.15 -46.62
C ASN A 38 -25.53 -40.99 -46.71
N LEU A 39 -26.37 -40.87 -45.68
CA LEU A 39 -27.81 -41.20 -45.55
C LEU A 39 -28.30 -42.64 -45.21
N THR A 40 -28.57 -42.81 -43.91
CA THR A 40 -29.86 -43.12 -43.23
C THR A 40 -31.06 -43.72 -43.99
N THR A 41 -31.71 -44.73 -43.36
CA THR A 41 -33.14 -44.79 -42.94
C THR A 41 -33.41 -46.15 -42.23
N THR A 42 -33.64 -46.20 -40.91
CA THR A 42 -34.93 -46.48 -40.20
C THR A 42 -35.87 -47.53 -40.81
N ASP A 43 -36.12 -48.65 -40.11
CA ASP A 43 -37.37 -48.88 -39.35
C ASP A 43 -37.47 -50.23 -38.58
N THR A 44 -37.75 -50.09 -37.28
CA THR A 44 -38.67 -50.79 -36.34
C THR A 44 -38.98 -52.31 -36.29
N ASN A 45 -39.19 -52.75 -35.02
CA ASN A 45 -40.16 -53.74 -34.48
C ASN A 45 -39.78 -55.23 -34.53
N THR A 46 -40.00 -56.10 -33.52
CA THR A 46 -40.89 -56.07 -32.33
C THR A 46 -40.60 -57.28 -31.38
N ASN A 47 -41.03 -57.13 -30.12
CA ASN A 47 -41.57 -58.14 -29.18
C ASN A 47 -40.69 -59.24 -28.55
N ALA A 48 -40.62 -59.22 -27.22
CA ALA A 48 -41.04 -60.36 -26.39
C ALA A 48 -41.40 -59.91 -24.96
N THR A 49 -42.65 -60.21 -24.59
CA THR A 49 -43.29 -60.07 -23.28
C THR A 49 -42.86 -61.15 -22.28
N ASN A 50 -42.91 -60.78 -21.00
CA ASN A 50 -42.99 -61.59 -19.76
C ASN A 50 -43.20 -63.11 -19.88
N GLN A 51 -42.32 -63.87 -19.22
CA GLN A 51 -42.71 -65.05 -18.46
C GLN A 51 -41.98 -65.07 -17.11
N SER A 52 -42.76 -65.04 -16.04
CA SER A 52 -42.38 -65.47 -14.70
C SER A 52 -42.14 -66.98 -14.70
N PHE A 53 -41.05 -67.44 -14.10
CA PHE A 53 -40.97 -68.81 -13.57
C PHE A 53 -40.37 -68.83 -12.17
N SER A 54 -41.00 -69.70 -11.40
CA SER A 54 -40.94 -69.94 -9.97
C SER A 54 -39.62 -70.53 -9.46
N SER A 55 -39.44 -70.37 -8.16
CA SER A 55 -38.52 -71.08 -7.28
C SER A 55 -38.49 -72.58 -7.50
N GLU A 56 -37.31 -73.11 -7.82
CA GLU A 56 -36.94 -74.51 -7.54
C GLU A 56 -35.51 -74.55 -7.01
N SER A 57 -35.40 -75.15 -5.83
CA SER A 57 -34.17 -75.66 -5.22
C SER A 57 -33.55 -76.74 -6.10
N ASN A 58 -32.26 -76.63 -6.42
CA ASN A 58 -31.42 -77.74 -6.87
C ASN A 58 -29.95 -77.37 -6.61
N SER A 59 -29.28 -78.05 -5.70
CA SER A 59 -28.63 -79.37 -5.85
C SER A 59 -27.20 -79.22 -6.38
N GLU A 60 -26.28 -79.79 -5.62
CA GLU A 60 -24.85 -79.98 -5.91
C GLU A 60 -24.55 -80.16 -7.40
N SER A 61 -23.72 -79.29 -7.97
CA SER A 61 -22.96 -79.60 -9.18
C SER A 61 -21.55 -80.02 -8.77
N ASP A 62 -21.42 -81.27 -8.30
CA ASP A 62 -20.15 -81.98 -8.38
C ASP A 62 -19.84 -82.18 -9.86
N ASN A 63 -19.00 -81.32 -10.42
CA ASN A 63 -18.41 -81.58 -11.72
C ASN A 63 -17.21 -82.49 -11.50
N TYR A 64 -17.40 -83.77 -11.83
CA TYR A 64 -16.38 -84.80 -11.83
C TYR A 64 -15.13 -84.32 -12.58
N GLN A 65 -14.00 -84.18 -11.86
CA GLN A 65 -12.69 -84.16 -12.52
C GLN A 65 -12.42 -85.57 -13.07
N ALA A 66 -12.02 -85.65 -14.33
CA ALA A 66 -11.40 -86.85 -14.87
C ALA A 66 -10.12 -87.17 -14.06
N ALA A 67 -9.96 -88.43 -13.66
CA ALA A 67 -8.81 -88.88 -12.89
C ALA A 67 -7.51 -88.68 -13.71
N GLY A 68 -6.76 -87.61 -13.42
CA GLY A 68 -5.44 -87.34 -14.00
C GLY A 68 -5.11 -85.86 -14.27
N GLU A 69 -6.08 -84.95 -14.30
CA GLU A 69 -5.79 -83.52 -14.47
C GLU A 69 -5.34 -82.88 -13.16
N ALA A 70 -4.23 -82.13 -13.21
CA ALA A 70 -3.80 -81.32 -12.08
C ALA A 70 -4.93 -80.34 -11.70
N PRO A 71 -5.17 -80.10 -10.39
CA PRO A 71 -6.19 -79.15 -9.98
C PRO A 71 -5.94 -77.79 -10.64
N PRO A 72 -7.01 -77.09 -11.09
CA PRO A 72 -6.85 -75.83 -11.80
C PRO A 72 -6.04 -74.85 -10.93
N SER A 73 -5.09 -74.13 -11.51
CA SER A 73 -4.33 -73.10 -10.79
C SER A 73 -4.20 -71.86 -11.67
N PHE A 74 -4.22 -70.68 -11.04
CA PHE A 74 -4.25 -69.40 -11.74
C PHE A 74 -3.00 -68.58 -11.48
N THR A 75 -2.49 -67.88 -12.49
CA THR A 75 -1.44 -66.88 -12.29
C THR A 75 -2.01 -65.64 -11.58
N ASN A 76 -1.14 -64.86 -10.93
CA ASN A 76 -1.55 -63.58 -10.34
C ASN A 76 -2.21 -62.66 -11.39
N GLU A 77 -1.68 -62.63 -12.61
CA GLU A 77 -2.22 -61.81 -13.71
C GLU A 77 -3.64 -62.22 -14.13
N GLN A 78 -3.94 -63.51 -14.19
CA GLN A 78 -5.28 -64.01 -14.48
C GLN A 78 -6.28 -63.58 -13.41
N ILE A 79 -5.89 -63.63 -12.13
CA ILE A 79 -6.73 -63.20 -11.00
C ILE A 79 -6.90 -61.67 -11.01
N ILE A 80 -5.84 -60.91 -11.29
CA ILE A 80 -5.88 -59.45 -11.41
C ILE A 80 -6.81 -59.02 -12.57
N GLN A 81 -6.78 -59.73 -13.70
CA GLN A 81 -7.68 -59.47 -14.82
C GLN A 81 -9.15 -59.71 -14.42
N ALA A 82 -9.45 -60.85 -13.79
CA ALA A 82 -10.79 -61.12 -13.26
C ALA A 82 -11.23 -60.08 -12.22
N ALA A 83 -10.31 -59.60 -11.38
CA ALA A 83 -10.58 -58.55 -10.39
C ALA A 83 -11.01 -57.23 -11.06
N LEU A 84 -10.36 -56.84 -12.16
CA LEU A 84 -10.73 -55.66 -12.95
C LEU A 84 -12.14 -55.81 -13.54
N ASP A 85 -12.46 -56.98 -14.10
CA ASP A 85 -13.75 -57.24 -14.74
C ASP A 85 -14.89 -57.26 -13.71
N VAL A 86 -14.66 -57.90 -12.55
CA VAL A 86 -15.62 -57.88 -11.43
C VAL A 86 -15.78 -56.47 -10.86
N LYS A 87 -14.70 -55.69 -10.71
CA LYS A 87 -14.81 -54.28 -10.29
C LYS A 87 -15.72 -53.49 -11.24
N ARG A 88 -15.49 -53.59 -12.56
CA ARG A 88 -16.31 -52.91 -13.57
C ARG A 88 -17.78 -53.34 -13.49
N PHE A 89 -18.02 -54.65 -13.33
CA PHE A 89 -19.37 -55.19 -13.16
C PHE A 89 -20.05 -54.61 -11.90
N LEU A 90 -19.37 -54.63 -10.75
CA LEU A 90 -19.90 -54.11 -9.49
C LEU A 90 -20.22 -52.62 -9.57
N GLU A 91 -19.35 -51.83 -10.21
CA GLU A 91 -19.53 -50.39 -10.32
C GLU A 91 -20.69 -50.02 -11.25
N GLY A 92 -20.96 -50.82 -12.28
CA GLY A 92 -22.10 -50.64 -13.18
C GLY A 92 -23.43 -51.18 -12.63
N ASN A 93 -23.40 -52.32 -11.95
CA ASN A 93 -24.62 -53.07 -11.62
C ASN A 93 -25.03 -53.03 -10.13
N LYS A 94 -24.10 -52.72 -9.22
CA LYS A 94 -24.34 -52.61 -7.76
C LYS A 94 -24.72 -53.91 -7.02
N TYR A 95 -24.50 -55.08 -7.63
CA TYR A 95 -24.62 -56.40 -7.01
C TYR A 95 -23.48 -57.31 -7.46
N LEU A 96 -23.21 -58.39 -6.69
CA LEU A 96 -22.16 -59.35 -7.03
C LEU A 96 -22.59 -60.29 -8.17
N PRO A 97 -21.70 -60.60 -9.14
CA PRO A 97 -21.99 -61.63 -10.14
C PRO A 97 -22.11 -63.00 -9.45
N GLU A 98 -23.02 -63.85 -9.92
CA GLU A 98 -23.26 -65.18 -9.33
C GLU A 98 -22.02 -66.08 -9.42
N TYR A 99 -21.39 -66.09 -10.60
CA TYR A 99 -20.13 -66.77 -10.88
C TYR A 99 -19.11 -65.82 -11.51
N ILE A 100 -17.83 -66.03 -11.22
CA ILE A 100 -16.71 -65.27 -11.76
C ILE A 100 -15.91 -66.19 -12.67
N THR A 101 -15.65 -65.76 -13.91
CA THR A 101 -14.82 -66.52 -14.85
C THR A 101 -13.36 -66.08 -14.75
N ILE A 102 -12.46 -67.02 -14.51
CA ILE A 102 -11.01 -66.80 -14.47
C ILE A 102 -10.39 -67.78 -15.47
N ASN A 103 -9.80 -67.26 -16.54
CA ASN A 103 -9.18 -68.06 -17.61
C ASN A 103 -10.09 -69.22 -18.11
N GLY A 104 -11.38 -68.94 -18.33
CA GLY A 104 -12.37 -69.92 -18.79
C GLY A 104 -12.99 -70.81 -17.71
N ILE A 105 -12.51 -70.75 -16.46
CA ILE A 105 -13.04 -71.54 -15.34
C ILE A 105 -13.96 -70.68 -14.48
N GLN A 106 -15.16 -71.17 -14.17
CA GLN A 106 -16.10 -70.49 -13.26
C GLN A 106 -15.80 -70.83 -11.80
N VAL A 107 -15.76 -69.80 -10.96
CA VAL A 107 -15.66 -69.92 -9.49
C VAL A 107 -16.77 -69.12 -8.82
N ASN A 108 -17.21 -69.56 -7.64
CA ASN A 108 -18.20 -68.81 -6.85
C ASN A 108 -17.56 -67.57 -6.18
N GLN A 109 -18.39 -66.67 -5.66
CA GLN A 109 -17.94 -65.40 -5.04
C GLN A 109 -16.98 -65.61 -3.85
N ALA A 110 -17.20 -66.64 -3.02
CA ALA A 110 -16.40 -66.90 -1.83
C ALA A 110 -15.00 -67.41 -2.18
N THR A 111 -14.93 -68.31 -3.15
CA THR A 111 -13.68 -68.79 -3.75
C THR A 111 -12.94 -67.64 -4.43
N PHE A 112 -13.67 -66.72 -5.08
CA PHE A 112 -13.05 -65.54 -5.65
C PHE A 112 -12.46 -64.60 -4.59
N LEU A 113 -13.16 -64.37 -3.46
CA LEU A 113 -12.60 -63.59 -2.34
C LEU A 113 -11.29 -64.22 -1.84
N GLN A 114 -11.25 -65.56 -1.67
CA GLN A 114 -10.04 -66.30 -1.29
C GLN A 114 -8.88 -66.06 -2.27
N LEU A 115 -9.15 -66.12 -3.58
CA LEU A 115 -8.13 -65.86 -4.61
C LEU A 115 -7.63 -64.41 -4.56
N LEU A 116 -8.54 -63.44 -4.40
CA LEU A 116 -8.19 -62.02 -4.32
C LEU A 116 -7.27 -61.72 -3.13
N THR A 117 -7.59 -62.24 -1.94
CA THR A 117 -6.80 -62.03 -0.72
C THR A 117 -5.45 -62.76 -0.79
N GLN A 118 -5.42 -64.00 -1.29
CA GLN A 118 -4.17 -64.73 -1.50
C GLN A 118 -3.24 -64.01 -2.48
N THR A 119 -3.77 -63.60 -3.65
CA THR A 119 -2.99 -62.88 -4.65
C THR A 119 -2.48 -61.54 -4.13
N THR A 120 -3.27 -60.82 -3.33
CA THR A 120 -2.81 -59.59 -2.68
C THR A 120 -1.60 -59.84 -1.76
N ILE A 121 -1.62 -60.91 -0.96
CA ILE A 121 -0.50 -61.30 -0.09
C ILE A 121 0.72 -61.72 -0.91
N LYS A 122 0.53 -62.55 -1.94
CA LYS A 122 1.61 -63.03 -2.82
C LYS A 122 2.32 -61.89 -3.54
N ILE A 123 1.57 -60.94 -4.09
CA ILE A 123 2.14 -59.74 -4.71
C ILE A 123 3.00 -58.96 -3.71
N ASN A 124 2.54 -58.81 -2.45
CA ASN A 124 3.36 -58.13 -1.44
C ASN A 124 4.69 -58.83 -1.16
N ASN A 125 4.70 -60.16 -1.24
CA ASN A 125 5.87 -61.00 -1.00
C ASN A 125 6.68 -61.29 -2.28
N SER A 126 6.36 -60.64 -3.40
CA SER A 126 6.97 -60.90 -4.71
C SER A 126 6.86 -62.36 -5.18
N ASP A 127 5.82 -63.08 -4.74
CA ASP A 127 5.57 -64.48 -5.09
C ASP A 127 4.75 -64.58 -6.39
N THR A 128 5.36 -65.17 -7.42
CA THR A 128 4.80 -65.34 -8.77
C THR A 128 4.25 -66.73 -9.06
N THR A 129 4.27 -67.64 -8.08
CA THR A 129 3.73 -69.01 -8.24
C THR A 129 2.23 -68.95 -8.59
N THR A 130 1.68 -70.02 -9.17
CA THR A 130 0.22 -70.09 -9.39
C THR A 130 -0.52 -70.30 -8.06
N THR A 131 -1.81 -69.94 -8.02
CA THR A 131 -2.67 -70.10 -6.85
C THR A 131 -3.79 -71.09 -7.19
N THR A 132 -3.87 -72.19 -6.46
CA THR A 132 -4.96 -73.17 -6.56
C THR A 132 -6.19 -72.63 -5.83
N PRO A 133 -7.39 -72.63 -6.44
CA PRO A 133 -8.62 -72.24 -5.79
C PRO A 133 -9.00 -73.27 -4.72
N ILE A 134 -9.45 -72.78 -3.58
CA ILE A 134 -10.05 -73.63 -2.53
C ILE A 134 -11.55 -73.51 -2.68
N ASN A 135 -12.26 -74.63 -2.85
CA ASN A 135 -13.73 -74.62 -2.94
C ASN A 135 -14.32 -74.09 -1.63
N THR A 136 -14.65 -72.81 -1.61
CA THR A 136 -15.06 -72.07 -0.42
C THR A 136 -16.56 -71.88 -0.42
N LYS A 137 -17.23 -72.22 0.68
CA LYS A 137 -18.69 -72.02 0.83
C LYS A 137 -19.01 -70.52 0.94
N LEU A 138 -20.14 -70.11 0.35
CA LEU A 138 -20.70 -68.77 0.53
C LEU A 138 -21.01 -68.50 2.01
N PRO A 139 -20.83 -67.27 2.52
CA PRO A 139 -21.16 -66.93 3.89
C PRO A 139 -22.68 -66.91 4.13
N GLY A 140 -23.09 -66.96 5.40
CA GLY A 140 -24.44 -66.55 5.81
C GLY A 140 -24.65 -65.03 5.74
N THR A 141 -25.80 -64.54 6.25
CA THR A 141 -26.10 -63.10 6.31
C THR A 141 -25.20 -62.37 7.30
N GLY A 142 -24.48 -61.36 6.84
CA GLY A 142 -23.63 -60.50 7.66
C GLY A 142 -24.24 -59.12 7.96
N THR A 143 -23.79 -58.46 9.02
CA THR A 143 -24.13 -57.07 9.35
C THR A 143 -23.01 -56.11 8.94
N GLU A 144 -23.34 -54.88 8.54
CA GLU A 144 -22.34 -53.86 8.18
C GLU A 144 -22.49 -52.64 9.08
N THR A 145 -21.42 -52.32 9.80
CA THR A 145 -21.31 -51.11 10.66
C THR A 145 -20.13 -50.23 10.23
N THR A 146 -19.68 -50.42 8.99
CA THR A 146 -18.51 -49.74 8.41
C THR A 146 -18.72 -48.22 8.38
N THR A 147 -17.69 -47.48 8.75
CA THR A 147 -17.63 -46.01 8.62
C THR A 147 -16.57 -45.62 7.58
N PRO A 148 -16.71 -44.47 6.90
CA PRO A 148 -15.71 -44.04 5.91
C PRO A 148 -14.31 -43.86 6.52
N GLY A 149 -13.30 -44.40 5.84
CA GLY A 149 -11.90 -44.33 6.27
C GLY A 149 -10.94 -44.82 5.19
N THR A 150 -9.69 -45.06 5.56
CA THR A 150 -8.64 -45.55 4.66
C THR A 150 -7.72 -46.53 5.38
N PHE A 151 -7.56 -47.73 4.82
CA PHE A 151 -6.49 -48.62 5.24
C PHE A 151 -5.15 -48.18 4.63
N ASN A 152 -4.10 -48.16 5.44
CA ASN A 152 -2.75 -48.22 4.93
C ASN A 152 -2.42 -49.65 4.44
N LYS A 153 -1.33 -49.78 3.68
CA LYS A 153 -0.89 -51.06 3.10
C LYS A 153 -0.82 -52.21 4.09
N ASN A 154 -0.25 -51.99 5.28
CA ASN A 154 -0.08 -53.05 6.27
C ASN A 154 -1.44 -53.49 6.85
N GLU A 155 -2.37 -52.56 7.04
CA GLU A 155 -3.69 -52.85 7.60
C GLU A 155 -4.52 -53.72 6.64
N TYR A 156 -4.61 -53.38 5.35
CA TYR A 156 -5.40 -54.22 4.42
C TYR A 156 -4.71 -55.55 4.10
N LEU A 157 -3.37 -55.65 4.22
CA LEU A 157 -2.67 -56.94 4.13
C LEU A 157 -2.95 -57.81 5.35
N THR A 158 -2.98 -57.22 6.54
CA THR A 158 -3.38 -57.92 7.78
C THR A 158 -4.82 -58.42 7.68
N LEU A 159 -5.74 -57.60 7.16
CA LEU A 159 -7.11 -58.01 6.91
C LEU A 159 -7.17 -59.18 5.90
N ALA A 160 -6.31 -59.17 4.86
CA ALA A 160 -6.28 -60.23 3.85
C ALA A 160 -5.86 -61.56 4.50
N GLN A 161 -4.83 -61.51 5.36
CA GLN A 161 -4.37 -62.66 6.11
C GLN A 161 -5.45 -63.21 7.05
N ASN A 162 -6.18 -62.32 7.73
CA ASN A 162 -7.28 -62.73 8.61
C ASN A 162 -8.42 -63.42 7.84
N ILE A 163 -8.73 -62.94 6.63
CA ILE A 163 -9.72 -63.59 5.74
C ILE A 163 -9.21 -64.97 5.30
N GLN A 164 -7.94 -65.08 4.88
CA GLN A 164 -7.35 -66.38 4.51
C GLN A 164 -7.38 -67.37 5.66
N ASN A 165 -7.00 -66.94 6.87
CA ASN A 165 -7.04 -67.79 8.06
C ASN A 165 -8.47 -68.25 8.36
N TYR A 166 -9.46 -67.35 8.29
CA TYR A 166 -10.85 -67.70 8.49
C TYR A 166 -11.34 -68.75 7.48
N ILE A 167 -11.03 -68.56 6.20
CA ILE A 167 -11.42 -69.49 5.13
C ILE A 167 -10.76 -70.86 5.33
N ASN A 168 -9.46 -70.90 5.64
CA ASN A 168 -8.74 -72.15 5.87
C ASN A 168 -9.27 -72.92 7.10
N THR A 169 -9.71 -72.22 8.15
CA THR A 169 -10.27 -72.85 9.34
C THR A 169 -11.70 -73.33 9.14
N ASN A 170 -12.55 -72.58 8.43
CA ASN A 170 -14.00 -72.83 8.38
C ASN A 170 -14.48 -73.44 7.06
N GLY A 171 -13.66 -73.44 6.00
CA GLY A 171 -14.08 -73.83 4.64
C GLY A 171 -15.17 -72.92 4.04
N GLN A 172 -15.43 -71.76 4.65
CA GLN A 172 -16.47 -70.81 4.31
C GLN A 172 -15.89 -69.38 4.37
N ALA A 173 -16.33 -68.51 3.46
CA ALA A 173 -15.96 -67.10 3.53
C ALA A 173 -16.60 -66.42 4.76
N PRO A 174 -15.97 -65.37 5.33
CA PRO A 174 -16.56 -64.64 6.44
C PRO A 174 -17.78 -63.84 5.98
N ALA A 175 -18.87 -63.89 6.75
CA ALA A 175 -20.03 -63.01 6.54
C ALA A 175 -19.66 -61.53 6.81
N THR A 176 -18.78 -61.31 7.80
CA THR A 176 -18.24 -59.99 8.19
C THR A 176 -16.84 -60.14 8.78
N MET A 177 -16.01 -59.12 8.63
CA MET A 177 -14.75 -58.97 9.37
C MET A 177 -14.79 -57.69 10.21
N SER A 178 -14.41 -57.79 11.48
CA SER A 178 -14.34 -56.63 12.39
C SER A 178 -13.04 -55.86 12.17
N THR A 179 -13.14 -54.54 12.06
CA THR A 179 -12.00 -53.63 11.81
C THR A 179 -12.13 -52.35 12.63
N VAL A 180 -11.10 -51.49 12.59
CA VAL A 180 -11.13 -50.16 13.21
C VAL A 180 -12.24 -49.25 12.66
N PHE A 181 -12.76 -49.54 11.47
CA PHE A 181 -13.86 -48.80 10.85
C PHE A 181 -15.24 -49.42 11.12
N GLY A 182 -15.32 -50.51 11.88
CA GLY A 182 -16.52 -51.29 12.11
C GLY A 182 -16.51 -52.64 11.38
N ASN A 183 -17.65 -53.32 11.36
CA ASN A 183 -17.82 -54.59 10.68
C ASN A 183 -17.98 -54.35 9.17
N ILE A 184 -17.05 -54.90 8.40
CA ILE A 184 -17.05 -54.90 6.93
C ILE A 184 -17.65 -56.22 6.47
N LYS A 185 -18.78 -56.18 5.76
CA LYS A 185 -19.45 -57.40 5.28
C LYS A 185 -18.79 -57.98 4.03
N PHE A 186 -19.12 -59.23 3.71
CA PHE A 186 -18.58 -59.99 2.60
C PHE A 186 -18.48 -59.23 1.26
N GLN A 187 -19.56 -58.57 0.83
CA GLN A 187 -19.60 -57.83 -0.43
C GLN A 187 -18.56 -56.71 -0.49
N SER A 188 -18.42 -55.99 0.62
CA SER A 188 -17.46 -54.88 0.75
C SER A 188 -16.02 -55.39 0.81
N LEU A 189 -15.76 -56.54 1.43
CA LEU A 189 -14.43 -57.19 1.42
C LEU A 189 -14.02 -57.59 0.00
N LEU A 190 -14.93 -58.21 -0.75
CA LEU A 190 -14.68 -58.61 -2.13
C LEU A 190 -14.39 -57.38 -3.00
N TYR A 191 -15.22 -56.35 -2.91
CA TYR A 191 -14.99 -55.11 -3.65
C TYR A 191 -13.69 -54.40 -3.25
N LEU A 192 -13.33 -54.39 -1.96
CA LEU A 192 -12.06 -53.84 -1.47
C LEU A 192 -10.85 -54.50 -2.15
N TYR A 193 -10.79 -55.84 -2.21
CA TYR A 193 -9.64 -56.51 -2.82
C TYR A 193 -9.68 -56.50 -4.35
N THR A 194 -10.84 -56.45 -5.00
CA THR A 194 -10.89 -56.20 -6.45
C THR A 194 -10.28 -54.85 -6.81
N ARG A 195 -10.57 -53.81 -6.01
CA ARG A 195 -9.96 -52.48 -6.12
C ARG A 195 -8.47 -52.50 -5.86
N ALA A 196 -8.01 -53.18 -4.80
CA ALA A 196 -6.58 -53.30 -4.48
C ALA A 196 -5.77 -53.90 -5.63
N LEU A 197 -6.24 -55.00 -6.23
CA LEU A 197 -5.59 -55.63 -7.37
C LEU A 197 -5.71 -54.81 -8.66
N THR A 198 -6.83 -54.13 -8.87
CA THR A 198 -6.98 -53.20 -10.01
C THR A 198 -5.99 -52.03 -9.91
N MET A 199 -5.78 -51.50 -8.70
CA MET A 199 -4.77 -50.46 -8.45
C MET A 199 -3.35 -50.99 -8.74
N GLN A 200 -3.05 -52.23 -8.35
CA GLN A 200 -1.77 -52.86 -8.68
C GLN A 200 -1.58 -53.02 -10.19
N LYS A 201 -2.61 -53.42 -10.93
CA LYS A 201 -2.55 -53.48 -12.39
C LYS A 201 -2.25 -52.12 -13.02
N THR A 202 -2.89 -51.08 -12.49
CA THR A 202 -2.83 -49.73 -13.04
C THR A 202 -1.50 -49.04 -12.75
N TYR A 203 -0.95 -49.21 -11.54
CA TYR A 203 0.21 -48.47 -11.05
C TYR A 203 1.45 -49.34 -10.81
N GLY A 204 1.40 -50.64 -11.09
CA GLY A 204 2.49 -51.60 -10.91
C GLY A 204 2.75 -52.03 -9.46
N THR A 205 2.10 -51.40 -8.48
CA THR A 205 2.27 -51.70 -7.05
C THR A 205 0.94 -51.70 -6.32
N LEU A 206 0.79 -52.55 -5.29
CA LEU A 206 -0.35 -52.46 -4.37
C LEU A 206 -0.44 -51.04 -3.78
N PRO A 207 -1.66 -50.48 -3.63
CA PRO A 207 -1.84 -49.09 -3.21
C PRO A 207 -1.35 -48.85 -1.78
N THR A 208 -0.73 -47.70 -1.52
CA THR A 208 -0.32 -47.32 -0.16
C THR A 208 -1.53 -47.06 0.74
N PHE A 209 -2.59 -46.51 0.16
CA PHE A 209 -3.84 -46.14 0.82
C PHE A 209 -5.01 -46.74 0.05
N LEU A 210 -5.92 -47.41 0.75
CA LEU A 210 -7.11 -48.03 0.16
C LEU A 210 -8.35 -47.58 0.92
N ALA A 211 -9.22 -46.84 0.25
CA ALA A 211 -10.42 -46.28 0.87
C ALA A 211 -11.41 -47.37 1.28
N VAL A 212 -12.14 -47.13 2.35
CA VAL A 212 -13.18 -48.03 2.89
C VAL A 212 -14.46 -47.23 3.08
N ARG A 213 -15.57 -47.76 2.56
CA ARG A 213 -16.92 -47.21 2.75
C ARG A 213 -17.92 -48.38 2.79
N PRO A 214 -19.12 -48.18 3.37
CA PRO A 214 -20.21 -49.15 3.30
C PRO A 214 -20.54 -49.54 1.86
N TRP A 215 -21.08 -50.75 1.69
CA TRP A 215 -21.52 -51.26 0.38
C TRP A 215 -22.47 -50.34 -0.37
N SER A 216 -23.33 -49.61 0.36
CA SER A 216 -24.27 -48.64 -0.19
C SER A 216 -23.60 -47.46 -0.91
N ASN A 217 -22.28 -47.29 -0.80
CA ASN A 217 -21.53 -46.13 -1.26
C ASN A 217 -20.53 -46.46 -2.39
N ILE A 218 -20.84 -47.44 -3.24
CA ILE A 218 -20.05 -47.76 -4.44
C ILE A 218 -20.56 -46.95 -5.68
N PRO A 219 -19.69 -46.42 -6.56
CA PRO A 219 -18.27 -46.72 -6.68
C PRO A 219 -17.42 -45.92 -5.68
N ILE A 220 -16.28 -46.51 -5.30
CA ILE A 220 -15.28 -45.82 -4.47
C ILE A 220 -14.08 -45.52 -5.35
N THR A 221 -13.68 -44.26 -5.39
CA THR A 221 -12.46 -43.80 -6.08
C THR A 221 -11.28 -43.90 -5.13
N ASP A 222 -10.23 -44.62 -5.55
CA ASP A 222 -8.97 -44.70 -4.81
C ASP A 222 -7.99 -43.62 -5.22
N THR A 223 -7.02 -43.39 -4.34
CA THR A 223 -5.90 -42.48 -4.57
C THR A 223 -4.62 -43.27 -4.83
N ASN A 224 -3.76 -42.75 -5.72
CA ASN A 224 -2.41 -43.29 -5.96
C ASN A 224 -1.33 -42.60 -5.11
N LYS A 225 -1.75 -41.73 -4.17
CA LYS A 225 -0.83 -41.02 -3.28
C LYS A 225 -0.15 -42.00 -2.34
N LYS A 226 1.14 -41.73 -2.07
CA LYS A 226 1.99 -42.55 -1.21
C LYS A 226 2.26 -41.90 0.16
N THR A 227 2.03 -40.60 0.26
CA THR A 227 2.35 -39.79 1.44
C THR A 227 1.27 -38.74 1.67
N ILE A 228 1.20 -38.24 2.90
CA ILE A 228 0.39 -37.09 3.30
C ILE A 228 1.37 -35.98 3.68
N THR A 229 1.27 -34.81 3.09
CA THR A 229 2.15 -33.67 3.41
C THR A 229 1.47 -32.67 4.35
N THR A 230 2.25 -31.82 5.02
CA THR A 230 1.72 -30.69 5.80
C THR A 230 0.85 -29.78 4.93
N GLN A 231 1.21 -29.58 3.67
CA GLN A 231 0.45 -28.77 2.72
C GLN A 231 -0.93 -29.37 2.41
N ASP A 232 -1.02 -30.70 2.25
CA ASP A 232 -2.30 -31.38 2.06
C ASP A 232 -3.24 -31.14 3.25
N ILE A 233 -2.68 -31.19 4.48
CA ILE A 233 -3.44 -30.94 5.71
C ILE A 233 -3.88 -29.48 5.83
N ILE A 234 -2.99 -28.52 5.53
CA ILE A 234 -3.32 -27.09 5.56
C ILE A 234 -4.47 -26.78 4.59
N ASN A 235 -4.42 -27.30 3.36
CA ASN A 235 -5.49 -27.09 2.38
C ASN A 235 -6.82 -27.67 2.87
N THR A 236 -6.78 -28.90 3.40
CA THR A 236 -7.96 -29.57 3.95
C THR A 236 -8.52 -28.85 5.17
N ALA A 237 -7.66 -28.29 6.03
CA ALA A 237 -8.04 -27.51 7.21
C ALA A 237 -8.86 -26.27 6.83
N ILE A 238 -8.49 -25.60 5.73
CA ILE A 238 -9.20 -24.43 5.20
C ILE A 238 -10.59 -24.85 4.70
N GLU A 239 -10.68 -25.97 3.96
CA GLU A 239 -11.95 -26.52 3.49
C GLU A 239 -12.89 -26.86 4.65
N VAL A 240 -12.39 -27.57 5.66
CA VAL A 240 -13.17 -27.94 6.85
C VAL A 240 -13.58 -26.71 7.66
N LYS A 241 -12.68 -25.72 7.84
CA LYS A 241 -13.03 -24.43 8.46
C LYS A 241 -14.17 -23.74 7.72
N ASN A 242 -14.11 -23.69 6.38
CA ASN A 242 -15.14 -23.07 5.56
C ASN A 242 -16.47 -23.83 5.65
N PHE A 243 -16.42 -25.17 5.62
CA PHE A 243 -17.59 -26.02 5.84
C PHE A 243 -18.25 -25.72 7.18
N VAL A 244 -17.48 -25.73 8.29
CA VAL A 244 -17.99 -25.45 9.64
C VAL A 244 -18.56 -24.03 9.72
N ASN A 245 -17.87 -23.04 9.14
CA ASN A 245 -18.34 -21.66 9.11
C ASN A 245 -19.71 -21.52 8.45
N TYR A 246 -20.00 -22.33 7.43
CA TYR A 246 -21.26 -22.28 6.69
C TYR A 246 -22.34 -23.14 7.36
N TYR A 247 -22.06 -24.43 7.57
CA TYR A 247 -23.02 -25.43 8.00
C TYR A 247 -23.20 -25.55 9.53
N LYS A 248 -22.25 -25.03 10.32
CA LYS A 248 -22.28 -25.04 11.79
C LYS A 248 -22.19 -26.43 12.45
N TYR A 249 -21.79 -27.45 11.69
CA TYR A 249 -21.46 -28.80 12.17
C TYR A 249 -20.20 -29.33 11.47
N LEU A 250 -19.60 -30.41 11.99
CA LEU A 250 -18.41 -31.04 11.41
C LEU A 250 -18.79 -32.01 10.28
N PRO A 251 -18.00 -32.11 9.19
CA PRO A 251 -18.21 -33.14 8.16
C PRO A 251 -18.13 -34.55 8.76
N ASP A 252 -18.99 -35.48 8.33
CA ASP A 252 -18.98 -36.88 8.79
C ASP A 252 -17.64 -37.59 8.49
N TYR A 253 -17.00 -37.23 7.37
CA TYR A 253 -15.66 -37.64 6.98
C TYR A 253 -14.94 -36.51 6.25
N ILE A 254 -13.61 -36.58 6.22
CA ILE A 254 -12.74 -35.59 5.60
C ILE A 254 -11.95 -36.28 4.48
N THR A 255 -11.72 -35.58 3.37
CA THR A 255 -10.89 -36.09 2.27
C THR A 255 -9.62 -35.24 2.14
N ILE A 256 -8.46 -35.83 2.43
CA ILE A 256 -7.16 -35.18 2.32
C ILE A 256 -6.52 -35.62 1.01
N ASN A 257 -6.57 -34.78 -0.03
CA ASN A 257 -5.97 -35.08 -1.34
C ASN A 257 -6.35 -36.49 -1.88
N GLY A 258 -7.65 -36.84 -1.77
CA GLY A 258 -8.21 -38.13 -2.17
C GLY A 258 -8.16 -39.24 -1.10
N ILE A 259 -7.49 -39.03 0.04
CA ILE A 259 -7.44 -39.98 1.16
C ILE A 259 -8.60 -39.69 2.12
N VAL A 260 -9.49 -40.65 2.34
CA VAL A 260 -10.65 -40.48 3.24
C VAL A 260 -10.24 -40.78 4.68
N VAL A 261 -10.49 -39.85 5.59
CA VAL A 261 -10.21 -39.99 7.02
C VAL A 261 -11.42 -39.59 7.86
N ASN A 262 -11.51 -40.15 9.07
CA ASN A 262 -12.50 -39.72 10.05
C ASN A 262 -12.04 -38.43 10.77
N GLN A 263 -12.94 -37.82 11.55
CA GLN A 263 -12.64 -36.57 12.27
C GLN A 263 -11.50 -36.72 13.29
N ALA A 264 -11.39 -37.87 13.97
CA ALA A 264 -10.38 -38.12 15.00
C ALA A 264 -8.96 -38.21 14.41
N THR A 265 -8.80 -38.96 13.32
CA THR A 265 -7.56 -39.00 12.53
C THR A 265 -7.23 -37.60 12.00
N PHE A 266 -8.23 -36.83 11.57
CA PHE A 266 -7.98 -35.47 11.11
C PHE A 266 -7.49 -34.55 12.23
N LEU A 267 -8.05 -34.62 13.44
CA LEU A 267 -7.56 -33.86 14.60
C LEU A 267 -6.10 -34.20 14.93
N GLN A 268 -5.73 -35.47 14.85
CA GLN A 268 -4.33 -35.90 15.01
C GLN A 268 -3.43 -35.26 13.95
N LEU A 269 -3.81 -35.31 12.67
CA LEU A 269 -3.03 -34.73 11.58
C LEU A 269 -2.92 -33.20 11.68
N LEU A 270 -3.98 -32.52 12.11
CA LEU A 270 -3.98 -31.06 12.35
C LEU A 270 -2.98 -30.67 13.45
N THR A 271 -3.00 -31.38 14.58
CA THR A 271 -2.11 -31.10 15.72
C THR A 271 -0.65 -31.46 15.41
N GLN A 272 -0.40 -32.60 14.74
CA GLN A 272 0.94 -32.94 14.24
C GLN A 272 1.46 -31.90 13.25
N THR A 273 0.64 -31.47 12.30
CA THR A 273 1.01 -30.45 11.31
C THR A 273 1.36 -29.13 12.01
N THR A 274 0.58 -28.73 13.02
CA THR A 274 0.85 -27.51 13.80
C THR A 274 2.20 -27.60 14.53
N THR A 275 2.50 -28.72 15.19
CA THR A 275 3.80 -28.95 15.86
C THR A 275 4.96 -29.02 14.86
N LYS A 276 4.77 -29.67 13.71
CA LYS A 276 5.77 -29.75 12.64
C LYS A 276 6.11 -28.38 12.07
N ILE A 277 5.11 -27.54 11.80
CA ILE A 277 5.32 -26.14 11.37
C ILE A 277 6.16 -25.38 12.39
N ASN A 278 5.84 -25.49 13.68
CA ASN A 278 6.60 -24.84 14.74
C ASN A 278 8.07 -25.28 14.76
N ASN A 279 8.33 -26.55 14.48
CA ASN A 279 9.66 -27.15 14.47
C ASN A 279 10.37 -27.09 13.12
N GLN A 280 9.78 -26.42 12.11
CA GLN A 280 10.28 -26.37 10.73
C GLN A 280 10.50 -27.77 10.10
N ASP A 281 9.70 -28.75 10.51
CA ASP A 281 9.78 -30.14 10.04
C ASP A 281 8.85 -30.36 8.83
N ASN A 282 9.46 -30.60 7.67
CA ASN A 282 8.76 -30.84 6.40
C ASN A 282 8.60 -32.33 6.07
N THR A 283 8.92 -33.24 6.98
CA THR A 283 8.77 -34.68 6.74
C THR A 283 7.29 -35.04 6.54
N PRO A 284 6.96 -35.97 5.61
CA PRO A 284 5.59 -36.44 5.44
C PRO A 284 4.98 -37.01 6.73
N LEU A 285 3.66 -36.93 6.84
CA LEU A 285 2.88 -37.51 7.94
C LEU A 285 2.53 -38.97 7.63
N THR A 286 2.46 -39.79 8.68
CA THR A 286 1.99 -41.17 8.60
C THR A 286 0.50 -41.23 8.93
N LEU A 287 -0.27 -41.91 8.09
CA LEU A 287 -1.70 -42.12 8.35
C LEU A 287 -1.87 -43.11 9.51
N GLN A 288 -2.61 -42.69 10.54
CA GLN A 288 -3.03 -43.55 11.65
C GLN A 288 -4.55 -43.49 11.78
N ASN A 289 -5.17 -44.65 11.90
CA ASN A 289 -6.61 -44.75 12.09
C ASN A 289 -6.95 -44.59 13.58
N ILE A 290 -7.49 -43.44 13.93
CA ILE A 290 -7.78 -43.05 15.31
C ILE A 290 -9.27 -43.27 15.59
N LYS A 291 -9.58 -43.87 16.74
CA LYS A 291 -10.97 -44.07 17.17
C LYS A 291 -11.61 -42.72 17.56
N GLN A 292 -12.88 -42.54 17.21
CA GLN A 292 -13.67 -41.37 17.61
C GLN A 292 -13.87 -41.31 19.14
N PRO A 293 -13.91 -40.12 19.75
CA PRO A 293 -14.13 -39.97 21.19
C PRO A 293 -15.57 -40.35 21.59
N THR A 294 -15.81 -40.51 22.89
CA THR A 294 -17.17 -40.48 23.46
C THR A 294 -17.68 -39.04 23.58
N THR A 295 -19.00 -38.85 23.67
CA THR A 295 -19.60 -37.54 23.91
C THR A 295 -19.21 -36.98 25.28
N SER A 296 -18.93 -35.68 25.37
CA SER A 296 -18.60 -35.00 26.61
C SER A 296 -19.14 -33.56 26.60
N THR A 297 -19.09 -32.89 27.75
CA THR A 297 -19.44 -31.47 27.91
C THR A 297 -18.19 -30.62 28.00
N GLU A 298 -18.24 -29.40 27.47
CA GLU A 298 -17.15 -28.43 27.58
C GLU A 298 -17.40 -27.43 28.71
N THR A 299 -16.32 -26.91 29.31
CA THR A 299 -16.38 -25.91 30.40
C THR A 299 -15.62 -24.62 30.05
N ILE A 300 -15.50 -24.33 28.75
CA ILE A 300 -14.71 -23.21 28.23
C ILE A 300 -15.33 -21.87 28.65
N THR A 301 -14.52 -20.96 29.18
CA THR A 301 -14.82 -19.53 29.24
C THR A 301 -14.26 -18.85 27.98
N PRO A 302 -15.05 -18.07 27.21
CA PRO A 302 -14.55 -17.36 26.03
C PRO A 302 -13.30 -16.53 26.32
N GLY A 303 -12.27 -16.67 25.50
CA GLY A 303 -10.99 -15.99 25.70
C GLY A 303 -10.02 -16.24 24.54
N THR A 304 -8.74 -15.99 24.78
CA THR A 304 -7.66 -16.23 23.81
C THR A 304 -6.60 -17.16 24.38
N LEU A 305 -6.03 -18.02 23.53
CA LEU A 305 -4.82 -18.77 23.83
C LEU A 305 -3.64 -18.14 23.07
N THR A 306 -2.51 -18.02 23.74
CA THR A 306 -1.21 -17.67 23.14
C THR A 306 -0.68 -18.83 22.30
N GLN A 307 0.29 -18.53 21.43
CA GLN A 307 1.03 -19.54 20.65
C GLN A 307 1.54 -20.69 21.50
N ASN A 308 2.18 -20.39 22.63
CA ASN A 308 2.70 -21.41 23.53
C ASN A 308 1.58 -22.27 24.14
N GLU A 309 0.44 -21.68 24.50
CA GLU A 309 -0.68 -22.41 25.10
C GLU A 309 -1.35 -23.36 24.11
N TYR A 310 -1.65 -22.93 22.88
CA TYR A 310 -2.27 -23.85 21.91
C TYR A 310 -1.28 -24.87 21.32
N LEU A 311 0.03 -24.60 21.31
CA LEU A 311 1.04 -25.61 20.98
C LEU A 311 1.14 -26.67 22.08
N THR A 312 1.14 -26.24 23.35
CA THR A 312 1.06 -27.15 24.50
C THR A 312 -0.20 -28.02 24.42
N LEU A 313 -1.34 -27.41 24.10
CA LEU A 313 -2.60 -28.12 23.90
C LEU A 313 -2.50 -29.16 22.77
N ALA A 314 -1.80 -28.84 21.68
CA ALA A 314 -1.61 -29.74 20.54
C ALA A 314 -0.81 -30.97 20.97
N GLN A 315 0.27 -30.74 21.72
CA GLN A 315 1.10 -31.83 22.25
C GLN A 315 0.33 -32.74 23.21
N ASN A 316 -0.52 -32.16 24.07
CA ASN A 316 -1.37 -32.94 24.98
C ASN A 316 -2.37 -33.83 24.23
N ILE A 317 -2.96 -33.33 23.14
CA ILE A 317 -3.83 -34.12 22.25
C ILE A 317 -3.05 -35.29 21.64
N LEU A 318 -1.86 -35.02 21.10
CA LEU A 318 -1.02 -36.06 20.49
C LEU A 318 -0.60 -37.14 21.48
N THR A 319 -0.20 -36.74 22.69
CA THR A 319 0.14 -37.68 23.77
C THR A 319 -1.07 -38.56 24.12
N TYR A 320 -2.25 -37.97 24.30
CA TYR A 320 -3.46 -38.74 24.59
C TYR A 320 -3.77 -39.76 23.48
N ILE A 321 -3.69 -39.34 22.21
CA ILE A 321 -3.98 -40.20 21.06
C ILE A 321 -2.98 -41.35 20.97
N ASN A 322 -1.68 -41.08 21.16
CA ASN A 322 -0.65 -42.12 21.13
C ASN A 322 -0.81 -43.14 22.25
N THR A 323 -1.27 -42.72 23.43
CA THR A 323 -1.50 -43.63 24.56
C THR A 323 -2.77 -44.46 24.40
N ASN A 324 -3.85 -43.90 23.86
CA ASN A 324 -5.18 -44.52 23.90
C ASN A 324 -5.66 -45.07 22.54
N GLY A 325 -5.01 -44.72 21.42
CA GLY A 325 -5.50 -45.03 20.07
C GLY A 325 -6.84 -44.36 19.73
N GLN A 326 -7.27 -43.39 20.53
CA GLN A 326 -8.57 -42.71 20.46
C GLN A 326 -8.36 -41.21 20.66
N ALA A 327 -9.13 -40.38 19.95
CA ALA A 327 -9.14 -38.95 20.20
C ALA A 327 -9.74 -38.63 21.58
N PRO A 328 -9.27 -37.57 22.26
CA PRO A 328 -9.85 -37.16 23.53
C PRO A 328 -11.26 -36.58 23.34
N SER A 329 -12.18 -36.87 24.26
CA SER A 329 -13.49 -36.22 24.29
C SER A 329 -13.40 -34.76 24.76
N THR A 330 -12.48 -34.48 25.68
CA THR A 330 -12.04 -33.13 26.09
C THR A 330 -10.55 -33.11 26.41
N ILE A 331 -9.91 -31.95 26.29
CA ILE A 331 -8.58 -31.67 26.83
C ILE A 331 -8.62 -30.38 27.65
N THR A 332 -7.94 -30.36 28.80
CA THR A 332 -7.86 -29.19 29.68
C THR A 332 -6.95 -28.10 29.08
N SER A 333 -7.41 -26.86 29.14
CA SER A 333 -6.67 -25.65 28.79
C SER A 333 -6.75 -24.59 29.91
N THR A 334 -6.05 -23.47 29.75
CA THR A 334 -6.17 -22.31 30.65
C THR A 334 -7.56 -21.66 30.63
N LEU A 335 -8.39 -21.96 29.62
CA LEU A 335 -9.76 -21.46 29.49
C LEU A 335 -10.83 -22.46 29.97
N GLY A 336 -10.43 -23.65 30.47
CA GLY A 336 -11.32 -24.75 30.84
C GLY A 336 -11.16 -25.99 29.95
N ASN A 337 -12.06 -26.96 30.07
CA ASN A 337 -12.04 -28.20 29.29
C ASN A 337 -12.60 -27.95 27.89
N VAL A 338 -11.76 -28.09 26.87
CA VAL A 338 -12.08 -27.90 25.46
C VAL A 338 -12.50 -29.22 24.87
N LYS A 339 -13.73 -29.32 24.34
CA LYS A 339 -14.22 -30.56 23.73
C LYS A 339 -13.68 -30.79 22.32
N PHE A 340 -13.82 -32.03 21.85
CA PHE A 340 -13.32 -32.50 20.56
C PHE A 340 -13.63 -31.57 19.37
N GLU A 341 -14.88 -31.12 19.21
CA GLU A 341 -15.28 -30.29 18.07
C GLU A 341 -14.62 -28.91 18.10
N SER A 342 -14.50 -28.33 19.30
CA SER A 342 -13.79 -27.07 19.54
C SER A 342 -12.31 -27.21 19.20
N LEU A 343 -11.66 -28.34 19.56
CA LEU A 343 -10.26 -28.61 19.23
C LEU A 343 -10.05 -28.72 17.71
N LEU A 344 -10.88 -29.51 17.01
CA LEU A 344 -10.76 -29.70 15.56
C LEU A 344 -10.91 -28.37 14.81
N TYR A 345 -11.94 -27.59 15.15
CA TYR A 345 -12.16 -26.29 14.53
C TYR A 345 -11.10 -25.25 14.90
N LEU A 346 -10.58 -25.28 16.13
CA LEU A 346 -9.46 -24.43 16.56
C LEU A 346 -8.23 -24.67 15.68
N TYR A 347 -7.77 -25.92 15.52
CA TYR A 347 -6.59 -26.18 14.70
C TYR A 347 -6.82 -25.97 13.20
N CYS A 348 -8.06 -26.14 12.72
CA CYS A 348 -8.40 -25.72 11.36
C CYS A 348 -8.18 -24.21 11.17
N ARG A 349 -8.59 -23.39 12.14
CA ARG A 349 -8.38 -21.93 12.13
C ARG A 349 -6.91 -21.54 12.28
N VAL A 350 -6.17 -22.23 13.16
CA VAL A 350 -4.71 -22.03 13.33
C VAL A 350 -3.98 -22.24 12.01
N LEU A 351 -4.24 -23.36 11.31
CA LEU A 351 -3.58 -23.65 10.03
C LEU A 351 -4.03 -22.73 8.90
N ASN A 352 -5.30 -22.29 8.90
CA ASN A 352 -5.74 -21.24 7.98
C ASN A 352 -4.95 -19.94 8.21
N ASN A 353 -4.80 -19.51 9.47
CA ASN A 353 -4.05 -18.29 9.79
C ASN A 353 -2.57 -18.40 9.36
N TYR A 354 -1.96 -19.57 9.57
CA TYR A 354 -0.61 -19.86 9.06
C TYR A 354 -0.52 -19.75 7.53
N LYS A 355 -1.51 -20.27 6.79
CA LYS A 355 -1.53 -20.19 5.33
C LYS A 355 -1.55 -18.74 4.81
N ASP A 356 -2.26 -17.86 5.52
CA ASP A 356 -2.46 -16.47 5.13
C ASP A 356 -1.25 -15.58 5.48
N ASN A 357 -0.55 -15.88 6.59
CA ASN A 357 0.51 -15.02 7.13
C ASN A 357 1.93 -15.61 7.06
N GLY A 358 2.07 -16.91 6.76
CA GLY A 358 3.35 -17.62 6.74
C GLY A 358 3.95 -17.92 8.12
N VAL A 359 3.28 -17.50 9.20
CA VAL A 359 3.67 -17.72 10.59
C VAL A 359 2.47 -18.19 11.41
N LEU A 360 2.72 -19.00 12.44
CA LEU A 360 1.67 -19.44 13.35
C LEU A 360 1.09 -18.24 14.12
N PRO A 361 -0.22 -18.18 14.38
CA PRO A 361 -0.84 -17.05 15.05
C PRO A 361 -0.31 -16.85 16.47
N GLN A 362 0.02 -15.62 16.85
CA GLN A 362 0.47 -15.32 18.21
C GLN A 362 -0.65 -15.51 19.25
N LEU A 363 -1.90 -15.23 18.86
CA LEU A 363 -3.10 -15.41 19.66
C LEU A 363 -4.19 -16.08 18.82
N VAL A 364 -5.05 -16.87 19.45
CA VAL A 364 -6.27 -17.45 18.86
C VAL A 364 -7.44 -17.35 19.81
N THR A 365 -8.57 -16.86 19.33
CA THR A 365 -9.82 -16.80 20.11
C THR A 365 -10.45 -18.19 20.21
N VAL A 366 -10.81 -18.58 21.43
CA VAL A 366 -11.54 -19.82 21.74
C VAL A 366 -12.88 -19.45 22.36
N ARG A 367 -13.94 -20.11 21.88
CA ARG A 367 -15.31 -20.00 22.40
C ARG A 367 -15.91 -21.41 22.51
N PRO A 368 -16.90 -21.62 23.40
CA PRO A 368 -17.65 -22.87 23.42
C PRO A 368 -18.25 -23.19 22.05
N TRP A 369 -18.27 -24.47 21.68
CA TRP A 369 -18.88 -24.91 20.43
C TRP A 369 -20.39 -24.80 20.49
N SER A 370 -20.91 -23.79 19.81
CA SER A 370 -22.32 -23.57 19.55
C SER A 370 -22.51 -22.97 18.15
N ALA A 371 -23.66 -23.23 17.53
CA ALA A 371 -24.00 -22.60 16.25
C ALA A 371 -24.01 -21.06 16.34
N SER A 372 -24.30 -20.49 17.52
CA SER A 372 -24.30 -19.04 17.75
C SER A 372 -22.89 -18.42 17.82
N ASN A 373 -21.89 -19.20 18.21
CA ASN A 373 -20.49 -18.74 18.24
C ASN A 373 -19.77 -18.93 16.90
N ILE A 374 -20.34 -19.70 15.97
CA ILE A 374 -19.73 -20.01 14.69
C ILE A 374 -20.27 -19.06 13.61
N PRO A 375 -19.42 -18.34 12.87
CA PRO A 375 -17.98 -18.49 12.84
C PRO A 375 -17.26 -17.73 13.95
N ILE A 376 -16.17 -18.29 14.47
CA ILE A 376 -15.30 -17.57 15.41
C ILE A 376 -14.28 -16.77 14.60
N ARG A 377 -14.17 -15.47 14.89
CA ARG A 377 -13.23 -14.53 14.27
C ARG A 377 -12.22 -14.08 15.32
N ASP A 378 -10.97 -13.96 14.89
CA ASP A 378 -9.92 -13.32 15.67
C ASP A 378 -10.01 -11.81 15.42
N GLU A 379 -10.32 -11.05 16.45
CA GLU A 379 -10.53 -9.59 16.38
C GLU A 379 -9.29 -8.82 16.82
N PHE A 380 -8.11 -9.32 16.44
CA PHE A 380 -6.82 -8.69 16.70
C PHE A 380 -5.95 -8.82 15.46
N PHE A 381 -5.15 -7.79 15.17
CA PHE A 381 -4.48 -7.65 13.89
C PHE A 381 -3.02 -7.25 14.05
N THR A 382 -2.18 -7.70 13.11
CA THR A 382 -0.80 -7.21 13.00
C THR A 382 -0.77 -5.83 12.34
N ILE A 383 0.31 -5.07 12.58
CA ILE A 383 0.59 -3.83 11.86
C ILE A 383 0.52 -4.06 10.34
N GLN A 384 1.08 -5.18 9.85
CA GLN A 384 1.09 -5.50 8.43
C GLN A 384 -0.32 -5.69 7.84
N GLN A 385 -1.23 -6.37 8.55
CA GLN A 385 -2.62 -6.56 8.11
C GLN A 385 -3.38 -5.24 8.05
N ILE A 386 -3.16 -4.37 9.04
CA ILE A 386 -3.75 -3.03 9.10
C ILE A 386 -3.20 -2.16 7.97
N THR A 387 -1.87 -2.14 7.77
CA THR A 387 -1.19 -1.39 6.71
C THR A 387 -1.64 -1.82 5.32
N LYS A 388 -1.76 -3.12 5.05
CA LYS A 388 -2.32 -3.63 3.79
C LYS A 388 -3.72 -3.06 3.53
N THR A 389 -4.59 -3.14 4.54
CA THR A 389 -5.96 -2.62 4.41
C THR A 389 -5.98 -1.09 4.24
N ALA A 390 -5.07 -0.38 4.90
CA ALA A 390 -4.93 1.07 4.77
C ALA A 390 -4.56 1.51 3.33
N ILE A 391 -3.69 0.74 2.67
CA ILE A 391 -3.34 0.95 1.27
C ILE A 391 -4.56 0.69 0.36
N GLU A 392 -5.33 -0.37 0.62
CA GLU A 392 -6.57 -0.67 -0.11
C GLU A 392 -7.61 0.45 0.06
N VAL A 393 -7.81 0.96 1.28
CA VAL A 393 -8.72 2.09 1.57
C VAL A 393 -8.25 3.38 0.90
N LYS A 394 -6.94 3.69 0.94
CA LYS A 394 -6.34 4.81 0.21
C LYS A 394 -6.67 4.72 -1.29
N ASN A 395 -6.37 3.60 -1.93
CA ASN A 395 -6.55 3.43 -3.36
C ASN A 395 -8.03 3.47 -3.75
N PHE A 396 -8.91 2.87 -2.95
CA PHE A 396 -10.36 2.97 -3.12
C PHE A 396 -10.83 4.43 -3.09
N LEU A 397 -10.42 5.18 -2.05
CA LEU A 397 -10.77 6.58 -1.89
C LEU A 397 -10.24 7.43 -3.04
N GLU A 398 -9.01 7.20 -3.49
CA GLU A 398 -8.40 7.99 -4.57
C GLU A 398 -9.08 7.76 -5.92
N GLY A 399 -9.54 6.53 -6.19
CA GLY A 399 -10.31 6.20 -7.38
C GLY A 399 -11.75 6.70 -7.33
N ASN A 400 -12.41 6.58 -6.18
CA ASN A 400 -13.86 6.83 -6.05
C ASN A 400 -14.23 8.20 -5.46
N LYS A 401 -13.27 8.90 -4.84
CA LYS A 401 -13.42 10.20 -4.17
C LYS A 401 -14.36 10.20 -2.94
N TYR A 402 -14.62 9.03 -2.35
CA TYR A 402 -15.35 8.87 -1.09
C TYR A 402 -14.79 7.69 -0.27
N LEU A 403 -15.08 7.68 1.04
CA LEU A 403 -14.65 6.60 1.93
C LEU A 403 -15.57 5.37 1.85
N PRO A 404 -15.02 4.15 1.91
CA PRO A 404 -15.84 2.93 1.96
C PRO A 404 -16.69 2.90 3.25
N GLU A 405 -17.95 2.47 3.15
CA GLU A 405 -18.84 2.39 4.34
C GLU A 405 -18.36 1.30 5.32
N TYR A 406 -17.90 0.17 4.76
CA TYR A 406 -17.39 -0.98 5.49
C TYR A 406 -15.99 -1.32 5.00
N ILE A 407 -15.12 -1.66 5.94
CA ILE A 407 -13.71 -1.98 5.71
C ILE A 407 -13.49 -3.39 6.25
N THR A 408 -12.75 -4.21 5.52
CA THR A 408 -12.47 -5.59 5.93
C THR A 408 -10.99 -5.74 6.24
N VAL A 409 -10.65 -5.97 7.52
CA VAL A 409 -9.27 -6.29 7.93
C VAL A 409 -9.21 -7.78 8.23
N ASN A 410 -8.40 -8.53 7.49
CA ASN A 410 -8.21 -9.97 7.68
C ASN A 410 -9.53 -10.77 7.82
N GLY A 411 -10.53 -10.45 6.98
CA GLY A 411 -11.84 -11.12 6.98
C GLY A 411 -12.84 -10.65 8.05
N VAL A 412 -12.47 -9.67 8.88
CA VAL A 412 -13.37 -9.02 9.85
C VAL A 412 -13.89 -7.72 9.27
N VAL A 413 -15.21 -7.62 9.11
CA VAL A 413 -15.89 -6.42 8.61
C VAL A 413 -16.06 -5.42 9.75
N MET A 414 -15.68 -4.18 9.53
CA MET A 414 -15.75 -3.11 10.51
C MET A 414 -16.15 -1.78 9.88
N ASN A 415 -16.64 -0.86 10.70
CA ASN A 415 -16.95 0.50 10.25
C ASN A 415 -15.71 1.41 10.31
N GLN A 416 -15.86 2.61 9.76
CA GLN A 416 -14.77 3.55 9.66
C GLN A 416 -14.18 3.96 11.03
N SER A 417 -14.98 4.13 12.10
CA SER A 417 -14.46 4.46 13.45
C SER A 417 -13.55 3.37 14.00
N GLN A 418 -13.92 2.11 13.77
CA GLN A 418 -13.11 0.97 14.19
C GLN A 418 -11.82 0.91 13.38
N PHE A 419 -11.89 1.19 12.07
CA PHE A 419 -10.72 1.21 11.22
C PHE A 419 -9.75 2.36 11.55
N ILE A 420 -10.24 3.58 11.79
CA ILE A 420 -9.36 4.70 12.19
C ILE A 420 -8.64 4.37 13.50
N TYR A 421 -9.31 3.68 14.43
CA TYR A 421 -8.70 3.21 15.67
C TYR A 421 -7.53 2.25 15.40
N LEU A 422 -7.69 1.32 14.44
CA LEU A 422 -6.62 0.40 14.07
C LEU A 422 -5.43 1.14 13.44
N ILE A 423 -5.65 2.02 12.47
CA ILE A 423 -4.54 2.71 11.77
C ILE A 423 -3.82 3.71 12.67
N THR A 424 -4.51 4.39 13.60
CA THR A 424 -3.85 5.27 14.57
C THR A 424 -3.09 4.47 15.62
N THR A 425 -3.65 3.36 16.10
CA THR A 425 -2.92 2.46 17.03
C THR A 425 -1.70 1.85 16.36
N ALA A 426 -1.81 1.43 15.10
CA ALA A 426 -0.68 0.94 14.31
C ALA A 426 0.39 2.03 14.12
N THR A 427 0.00 3.27 13.84
CA THR A 427 0.94 4.41 13.75
C THR A 427 1.69 4.61 15.06
N ILE A 428 1.01 4.53 16.21
CA ILE A 428 1.64 4.66 17.53
C ILE A 428 2.58 3.49 17.80
N HIS A 429 2.15 2.26 17.51
CA HIS A 429 2.97 1.06 17.67
C HIS A 429 4.25 1.13 16.84
N ILE A 430 4.16 1.57 15.58
CA ILE A 430 5.33 1.79 14.73
C ILE A 430 6.27 2.84 15.36
N ASN A 431 5.73 3.95 15.86
CA ASN A 431 6.54 5.00 16.50
C ASN A 431 7.27 4.54 17.77
N THR A 432 6.76 3.50 18.45
CA THR A 432 7.32 2.99 19.71
C THR A 432 7.99 1.62 19.55
N ASP A 433 8.20 1.14 18.33
CA ASP A 433 8.68 -0.22 18.01
C ASP A 433 7.87 -1.35 18.70
N ASP A 434 6.59 -1.11 18.97
CA ASP A 434 5.69 -2.09 19.58
C ASP A 434 5.15 -3.03 18.50
N THR A 435 5.52 -4.31 18.59
CA THR A 435 5.10 -5.34 17.63
C THR A 435 3.86 -6.13 18.09
N SER A 436 3.26 -5.76 19.22
CA SER A 436 2.08 -6.44 19.77
C SER A 436 0.86 -6.32 18.85
N LEU A 437 -0.01 -7.34 18.92
CA LEU A 437 -1.26 -7.38 18.17
C LEU A 437 -2.22 -6.27 18.65
N ILE A 438 -2.91 -5.65 17.70
CA ILE A 438 -3.87 -4.58 17.96
C ILE A 438 -5.28 -5.17 17.97
N SER A 439 -5.88 -5.25 19.16
CA SER A 439 -7.25 -5.71 19.36
C SER A 439 -8.26 -4.68 18.87
N LEU A 440 -9.23 -5.13 18.07
CA LEU A 440 -10.39 -4.36 17.67
C LEU A 440 -11.21 -3.95 18.90
N ILE A 441 -11.81 -2.76 18.83
CA ILE A 441 -12.80 -2.33 19.81
C ILE A 441 -14.15 -2.08 19.13
N ASN A 442 -15.21 -2.23 19.90
CA ASN A 442 -16.54 -1.81 19.47
C ASN A 442 -16.64 -0.29 19.49
N ALA A 443 -16.96 0.30 18.34
CA ALA A 443 -17.19 1.72 18.18
C ALA A 443 -18.31 1.96 17.16
N ASN A 444 -19.18 2.93 17.45
CA ASN A 444 -20.23 3.41 16.56
C ASN A 444 -19.64 4.23 15.40
N LYS A 445 -20.46 4.47 14.36
CA LYS A 445 -20.09 5.33 13.22
C LYS A 445 -19.58 6.72 13.69
N PRO A 446 -18.66 7.35 12.94
CA PRO A 446 -18.05 8.62 13.31
C PRO A 446 -19.11 9.73 13.50
N GLY A 447 -18.81 10.69 14.39
CA GLY A 447 -19.64 11.89 14.53
C GLY A 447 -19.54 12.82 13.31
N THR A 448 -20.46 13.78 13.19
CA THR A 448 -20.37 14.86 12.21
C THR A 448 -19.54 16.02 12.77
N GLY A 449 -18.74 16.67 11.93
CA GLY A 449 -18.00 17.89 12.28
C GLY A 449 -17.81 18.78 11.07
N ILE A 450 -17.57 20.07 11.32
CA ILE A 450 -17.32 21.07 10.26
C ILE A 450 -15.80 21.27 10.16
N GLU A 451 -15.25 21.00 8.99
CA GLU A 451 -13.84 21.20 8.74
C GLU A 451 -13.51 22.69 8.56
N ALA A 452 -12.41 23.12 9.19
CA ALA A 452 -11.81 24.45 9.04
C ALA A 452 -10.28 24.31 8.90
N LEU A 453 -9.85 23.39 8.04
CA LEU A 453 -8.46 23.15 7.69
C LEU A 453 -8.04 24.12 6.57
N VAL A 454 -6.84 24.70 6.64
CA VAL A 454 -6.32 25.59 5.58
C VAL A 454 -5.45 24.83 4.56
N GLY A 455 -4.99 23.64 4.92
CA GLY A 455 -4.07 22.82 4.14
C GLY A 455 -2.60 23.19 4.39
N GLY A 456 -1.70 22.23 4.21
CA GLY A 456 -0.29 22.38 4.55
C GLY A 456 0.32 21.06 4.99
N SER A 457 1.42 21.15 5.74
CA SER A 457 2.19 20.00 6.18
C SER A 457 2.07 19.77 7.69
N ILE A 458 1.91 18.52 8.12
CA ILE A 458 1.89 18.09 9.52
C ILE A 458 3.11 17.25 9.80
N LEU A 459 3.82 17.58 10.88
CA LEU A 459 5.04 16.90 11.31
C LEU A 459 4.77 15.58 12.03
N GLN A 460 5.76 14.70 12.07
CA GLN A 460 5.68 13.41 12.75
C GLN A 460 5.23 13.48 14.20
N ASN A 461 5.85 14.35 15.00
CA ASN A 461 5.47 14.54 16.40
C ASN A 461 3.99 14.96 16.54
N GLU A 462 3.50 15.83 15.64
CA GLU A 462 2.12 16.30 15.64
C GLU A 462 1.14 15.20 15.23
N TYR A 463 1.37 14.49 14.11
CA TYR A 463 0.42 13.44 13.70
C TYR A 463 0.47 12.21 14.63
N VAL A 464 1.59 11.94 15.31
CA VAL A 464 1.67 10.89 16.35
C VAL A 464 0.90 11.31 17.61
N ALA A 465 0.99 12.58 18.01
CA ALA A 465 0.14 13.12 19.08
C ALA A 465 -1.35 13.06 18.70
N LEU A 466 -1.67 13.38 17.45
CA LEU A 466 -3.02 13.27 16.91
C LEU A 466 -3.53 11.82 16.91
N ALA A 467 -2.69 10.85 16.51
CA ALA A 467 -3.02 9.42 16.57
C ALA A 467 -3.41 8.99 17.99
N ASN A 468 -2.61 9.40 18.99
CA ASN A 468 -2.87 9.14 20.41
C ASN A 468 -4.21 9.76 20.85
N ASN A 469 -4.47 11.01 20.48
CA ASN A 469 -5.71 11.70 20.82
C ASN A 469 -6.94 11.02 20.21
N ILE A 470 -6.89 10.63 18.94
CA ILE A 470 -7.97 9.91 18.26
C ILE A 470 -8.20 8.55 18.93
N ARG A 471 -7.14 7.76 19.16
CA ARG A 471 -7.24 6.44 19.82
C ARG A 471 -7.91 6.57 21.18
N ASN A 472 -7.42 7.47 22.03
CA ASN A 472 -7.94 7.67 23.38
C ASN A 472 -9.39 8.15 23.36
N TYR A 473 -9.74 9.05 22.42
CA TYR A 473 -11.12 9.49 22.24
C TYR A 473 -12.05 8.32 21.90
N ILE A 474 -11.66 7.43 20.99
CA ILE A 474 -12.50 6.29 20.59
C ILE A 474 -12.65 5.30 21.74
N ILE A 475 -11.57 5.03 22.50
CA ILE A 475 -11.63 4.16 23.68
C ILE A 475 -12.66 4.69 24.69
N ALA A 476 -12.64 5.99 24.96
CA ALA A 476 -13.52 6.63 25.94
C ALA A 476 -14.97 6.78 25.44
N ASN A 477 -15.17 7.19 24.18
CA ASN A 477 -16.48 7.60 23.66
C ASN A 477 -17.18 6.54 22.81
N LYS A 478 -16.49 5.43 22.49
CA LYS A 478 -16.97 4.37 21.58
C LYS A 478 -17.44 4.91 20.23
N LYS A 479 -16.81 5.97 19.72
CA LYS A 479 -16.99 6.54 18.37
C LYS A 479 -15.78 7.42 18.03
N ALA A 480 -15.47 7.59 16.75
CA ALA A 480 -14.44 8.53 16.31
C ALA A 480 -14.90 9.99 16.44
N PRO A 481 -13.98 10.93 16.73
CA PRO A 481 -14.29 12.35 16.75
C PRO A 481 -14.67 12.83 15.34
N GLY A 482 -15.59 13.79 15.23
CA GLY A 482 -16.00 14.34 13.92
C GLY A 482 -14.95 15.27 13.30
N VAL A 483 -14.18 15.96 14.16
CA VAL A 483 -13.02 16.78 13.80
C VAL A 483 -11.93 16.63 14.86
N VAL A 484 -10.70 16.96 14.48
CA VAL A 484 -9.52 16.99 15.35
C VAL A 484 -8.75 18.29 15.15
N SER A 485 -8.21 18.85 16.23
CA SER A 485 -7.41 20.07 16.17
C SER A 485 -5.99 19.77 15.68
N THR A 486 -5.49 20.60 14.77
CA THR A 486 -4.12 20.59 14.24
C THR A 486 -3.56 22.01 14.21
N SER A 487 -2.26 22.15 13.96
CA SER A 487 -1.59 23.43 13.69
C SER A 487 -2.17 24.18 12.48
N LEU A 488 -2.89 23.46 11.60
CA LEU A 488 -3.51 23.97 10.36
C LEU A 488 -5.03 24.20 10.47
N GLY A 489 -5.60 24.03 11.67
CA GLY A 489 -7.03 24.20 11.95
C GLY A 489 -7.77 22.91 12.33
N GLN A 490 -9.10 22.93 12.19
CA GLN A 490 -9.97 21.78 12.51
C GLN A 490 -10.02 20.82 11.32
N MET A 491 -9.40 19.66 11.43
CA MET A 491 -9.38 18.63 10.39
C MET A 491 -10.55 17.67 10.56
N SER A 492 -11.28 17.34 9.48
CA SER A 492 -12.37 16.37 9.55
C SER A 492 -11.86 14.95 9.76
N TYR A 493 -12.74 14.11 10.31
CA TYR A 493 -12.56 12.67 10.37
C TYR A 493 -12.09 12.06 9.03
N GLN A 494 -12.67 12.49 7.91
CA GLN A 494 -12.36 11.96 6.59
C GLN A 494 -10.92 12.30 6.17
N SER A 495 -10.52 13.55 6.37
CA SER A 495 -9.15 14.01 6.15
C SER A 495 -8.16 13.26 7.05
N SER A 496 -8.49 13.04 8.33
CA SER A 496 -7.64 12.29 9.26
C SER A 496 -7.48 10.82 8.86
N LEU A 497 -8.58 10.12 8.53
CA LEU A 497 -8.51 8.72 8.09
C LEU A 497 -7.68 8.59 6.82
N TYR A 498 -7.90 9.47 5.83
CA TYR A 498 -7.12 9.46 4.60
C TYR A 498 -5.64 9.75 4.85
N MET A 499 -5.32 10.71 5.73
CA MET A 499 -3.95 11.00 6.15
C MET A 499 -3.26 9.77 6.76
N PHE A 500 -3.89 9.10 7.74
CA PHE A 500 -3.29 7.90 8.35
C PHE A 500 -3.18 6.73 7.39
N CYS A 501 -4.07 6.60 6.40
CA CYS A 501 -3.90 5.60 5.35
C CYS A 501 -2.68 5.89 4.47
N ARG A 502 -2.43 7.15 4.14
CA ARG A 502 -1.23 7.56 3.40
C ARG A 502 0.05 7.41 4.21
N ILE A 503 0.01 7.71 5.53
CA ILE A 503 1.13 7.45 6.45
C ILE A 503 1.52 5.97 6.44
N LEU A 504 0.56 5.06 6.60
CA LEU A 504 0.85 3.62 6.58
C LEU A 504 1.31 3.13 5.21
N ASN A 505 0.81 3.72 4.11
CA ASN A 505 1.32 3.46 2.77
C ASN A 505 2.81 3.86 2.64
N GLN A 506 3.18 5.05 3.13
CA GLN A 506 4.58 5.49 3.13
C GLN A 506 5.47 4.58 3.99
N TYR A 507 5.03 4.25 5.21
CA TYR A 507 5.71 3.29 6.08
C TYR A 507 5.96 1.95 5.39
N ASN A 508 4.99 1.43 4.63
CA ASN A 508 5.18 0.18 3.90
C ASN A 508 6.34 0.25 2.90
N SER A 509 6.57 1.42 2.29
CA SER A 509 7.64 1.67 1.33
C SER A 509 8.99 1.98 1.99
N ILE A 510 9.02 2.89 2.97
CA ILE A 510 10.27 3.42 3.55
C ILE A 510 10.74 2.69 4.81
N LYS A 511 9.86 1.86 5.40
CA LYS A 511 10.06 1.11 6.66
C LYS A 511 10.26 2.00 7.90
N ASP A 512 9.86 3.26 7.81
CA ASP A 512 9.84 4.24 8.90
C ASP A 512 8.60 5.14 8.74
N LEU A 513 8.22 5.87 9.79
CA LEU A 513 7.16 6.87 9.69
C LEU A 513 7.67 8.12 8.94
N PRO A 514 6.83 8.74 8.08
CA PRO A 514 7.26 9.90 7.31
C PRO A 514 7.48 11.12 8.22
N SER A 515 8.60 11.82 8.07
CA SER A 515 8.90 13.01 8.89
C SER A 515 7.83 14.11 8.77
N VAL A 516 7.11 14.13 7.64
CA VAL A 516 6.05 15.08 7.32
C VAL A 516 4.98 14.43 6.43
N VAL A 517 3.73 14.84 6.58
CA VAL A 517 2.61 14.47 5.70
C VAL A 517 1.85 15.71 5.28
N ASN A 518 1.42 15.79 4.02
CA ASN A 518 0.60 16.91 3.57
C ASN A 518 -0.87 16.62 3.80
N VAL A 519 -1.63 17.64 4.15
CA VAL A 519 -3.07 17.57 4.31
C VAL A 519 -3.71 18.74 3.57
N LEU A 520 -4.87 18.48 2.97
CA LEU A 520 -5.68 19.49 2.31
C LEU A 520 -7.12 19.34 2.80
N PRO A 521 -7.93 20.41 2.69
CA PRO A 521 -9.33 20.31 3.08
C PRO A 521 -10.05 19.20 2.31
N TRP A 522 -11.01 18.53 2.96
CA TRP A 522 -11.81 17.45 2.39
C TRP A 522 -12.66 17.96 1.22
N LYS A 523 -12.10 17.85 0.02
CA LYS A 523 -12.73 18.22 -1.26
C LYS A 523 -12.30 17.20 -2.30
N THR A 524 -13.24 16.81 -3.18
CA THR A 524 -12.95 15.85 -4.25
C THR A 524 -11.84 16.34 -5.20
N SER A 525 -11.71 17.66 -5.39
CA SER A 525 -10.64 18.30 -6.17
C SER A 525 -9.25 18.16 -5.55
N ASN A 526 -9.16 17.92 -4.25
CA ASN A 526 -7.91 17.79 -3.51
C ASN A 526 -7.42 16.33 -3.43
N ILE A 527 -8.17 15.39 -4.01
CA ILE A 527 -7.87 13.95 -3.96
C ILE A 527 -7.46 13.48 -5.36
N PRO A 528 -6.31 12.81 -5.55
CA PRO A 528 -5.36 12.35 -4.52
C PRO A 528 -4.46 13.48 -3.98
N ILE A 529 -3.96 13.28 -2.76
CA ILE A 529 -2.84 14.07 -2.20
C ILE A 529 -1.57 13.24 -2.37
N TYR A 530 -0.59 13.78 -3.09
CA TYR A 530 0.71 13.15 -3.29
C TYR A 530 1.66 13.59 -2.17
N ASP A 531 2.07 12.63 -1.33
CA ASP A 531 3.15 12.82 -0.38
C ASP A 531 4.47 12.40 -1.05
N THR A 532 4.99 13.24 -1.94
CA THR A 532 6.34 13.03 -2.49
C THR A 532 7.35 13.60 -1.50
N ILE A 533 8.21 12.74 -0.97
CA ILE A 533 9.27 13.12 -0.01
C ILE A 533 10.63 13.35 -0.68
N SER A 534 10.73 13.21 -2.00
CA SER A 534 11.98 13.36 -2.73
C SER A 534 11.78 13.97 -4.10
N PHE A 535 12.60 14.93 -4.47
CA PHE A 535 12.48 15.66 -5.73
C PHE A 535 13.72 15.49 -6.60
N THR A 536 13.55 15.52 -7.91
CA THR A 536 14.67 15.68 -8.84
C THR A 536 15.15 17.13 -8.85
N THR A 537 16.40 17.36 -9.26
CA THR A 537 16.91 18.74 -9.45
C THR A 537 16.11 19.50 -10.50
N SER A 538 15.53 18.80 -11.50
CA SER A 538 14.71 19.41 -12.54
C SER A 538 13.38 19.93 -12.01
N GLU A 539 12.70 19.17 -11.14
CA GLU A 539 11.47 19.62 -10.46
C GLU A 539 11.73 20.86 -9.61
N ILE A 540 12.83 20.87 -8.84
CA ILE A 540 13.23 22.00 -8.00
C ILE A 540 13.58 23.23 -8.86
N ILE A 541 14.28 23.05 -9.99
CA ILE A 541 14.59 24.13 -10.94
C ILE A 541 13.30 24.74 -11.49
N GLN A 542 12.31 23.92 -11.87
CA GLN A 542 11.04 24.41 -12.38
C GLN A 542 10.31 25.27 -11.34
N SER A 543 10.22 24.79 -10.09
CA SER A 543 9.66 25.58 -8.99
C SER A 543 10.45 26.87 -8.72
N ALA A 544 11.78 26.84 -8.84
CA ALA A 544 12.62 28.02 -8.69
C ALA A 544 12.30 29.09 -9.75
N VAL A 545 12.04 28.67 -10.99
CA VAL A 545 11.60 29.54 -12.09
C VAL A 545 10.25 30.17 -11.79
N ASP A 546 9.31 29.40 -11.26
CA ASP A 546 7.95 29.87 -10.97
C ASP A 546 7.92 30.83 -9.78
N VAL A 547 8.69 30.54 -8.71
CA VAL A 547 8.88 31.46 -7.59
C VAL A 547 9.57 32.76 -8.04
N LYS A 548 10.58 32.67 -8.91
CA LYS A 548 11.22 33.86 -9.49
C LYS A 548 10.21 34.73 -10.23
N LYS A 549 9.40 34.15 -11.12
CA LYS A 549 8.33 34.87 -11.84
C LYS A 549 7.32 35.50 -10.89
N PHE A 550 6.91 34.75 -9.86
CA PHE A 550 5.96 35.22 -8.85
C PHE A 550 6.48 36.47 -8.12
N VAL A 551 7.71 36.44 -7.62
CA VAL A 551 8.32 37.55 -6.87
C VAL A 551 8.47 38.79 -7.77
N VAL A 552 8.89 38.61 -9.03
CA VAL A 552 8.99 39.69 -10.01
C VAL A 552 7.64 40.37 -10.23
N GLY A 553 6.56 39.60 -10.37
CA GLY A 553 5.22 40.11 -10.64
C GLY A 553 4.47 40.70 -9.44
N ASN A 554 4.68 40.15 -8.23
CA ASN A 554 3.79 40.42 -7.09
C ASN A 554 4.39 41.27 -5.97
N ALA A 555 5.70 41.53 -5.93
CA ALA A 555 6.36 42.30 -4.87
C ALA A 555 6.40 41.65 -3.47
N TYR A 556 6.03 40.37 -3.34
CA TYR A 556 6.14 39.60 -2.10
C TYR A 556 6.48 38.13 -2.40
N TYR A 557 6.82 37.40 -1.36
CA TYR A 557 7.22 35.99 -1.44
C TYR A 557 6.02 35.07 -1.23
N PRO A 558 5.89 33.97 -2.00
CA PRO A 558 4.82 33.01 -1.78
C PRO A 558 5.01 32.32 -0.42
N GLU A 559 3.93 32.18 0.35
CA GLU A 559 3.96 31.50 1.66
C GLU A 559 4.19 29.99 1.50
N PHE A 560 3.56 29.40 0.46
CA PHE A 560 3.73 28.01 0.06
C PHE A 560 4.19 27.93 -1.40
N ILE A 561 5.11 27.02 -1.67
CA ILE A 561 5.70 26.74 -2.98
C ILE A 561 5.27 25.34 -3.41
N THR A 562 4.89 25.18 -4.68
CA THR A 562 4.61 23.86 -5.24
C THR A 562 5.87 23.29 -5.89
N VAL A 563 6.31 22.10 -5.46
CA VAL A 563 7.39 21.32 -6.08
C VAL A 563 6.81 19.98 -6.51
N ASP A 564 6.75 19.71 -7.81
CA ASP A 564 6.10 18.50 -8.38
C ASP A 564 4.72 18.19 -7.78
N GLY A 565 3.87 19.21 -7.64
CA GLY A 565 2.53 19.08 -7.04
C GLY A 565 2.49 19.02 -5.50
N VAL A 566 3.63 18.96 -4.82
CA VAL A 566 3.74 19.01 -3.35
C VAL A 566 3.84 20.45 -2.88
N LEU A 567 2.98 20.86 -1.94
CA LEU A 567 3.13 22.13 -1.24
C LEU A 567 4.23 22.02 -0.18
N VAL A 568 5.22 22.90 -0.26
CA VAL A 568 6.30 23.06 0.72
C VAL A 568 6.34 24.50 1.20
N ASN A 569 6.76 24.73 2.44
CA ASN A 569 6.95 26.09 2.95
C ASN A 569 8.29 26.70 2.48
N GLN A 570 8.51 27.98 2.77
CA GLN A 570 9.69 28.72 2.35
C GLN A 570 11.01 28.12 2.86
N ALA A 571 11.06 27.61 4.10
CA ALA A 571 12.28 27.06 4.69
C ALA A 571 12.64 25.72 4.06
N GLN A 572 11.64 24.85 3.88
CA GLN A 572 11.79 23.61 3.13
C GLN A 572 12.29 23.88 1.71
N PHE A 573 11.72 24.88 1.03
CA PHE A 573 12.15 25.21 -0.32
C PHE A 573 13.57 25.79 -0.36
N LEU A 574 13.98 26.63 0.59
CA LEU A 574 15.36 27.11 0.70
C LEU A 574 16.36 25.95 0.86
N GLN A 575 16.02 24.96 1.68
CA GLN A 575 16.84 23.76 1.85
C GLN A 575 16.95 22.97 0.53
N LEU A 576 15.82 22.74 -0.17
CA LEU A 576 15.82 22.07 -1.47
C LEU A 576 16.70 22.81 -2.49
N LEU A 577 16.58 24.14 -2.56
CA LEU A 577 17.36 25.00 -3.44
C LEU A 577 18.87 24.91 -3.15
N ALA A 578 19.25 24.95 -1.86
CA ALA A 578 20.64 24.86 -1.43
C ALA A 578 21.23 23.47 -1.74
N THR A 579 20.52 22.38 -1.40
CA THR A 579 20.96 21.02 -1.74
C THR A 579 21.05 20.80 -3.25
N ALA A 580 20.07 21.27 -4.03
CA ALA A 580 20.10 21.18 -5.48
C ALA A 580 21.31 21.92 -6.07
N THR A 581 21.65 23.09 -5.54
CA THR A 581 22.85 23.84 -5.95
C THR A 581 24.13 23.02 -5.74
N ILE A 582 24.29 22.40 -4.57
CA ILE A 582 25.46 21.54 -4.28
C ILE A 582 25.50 20.32 -5.21
N LYS A 583 24.36 19.66 -5.41
CA LYS A 583 24.28 18.47 -6.29
C LYS A 583 24.59 18.79 -7.74
N LEU A 584 24.04 19.88 -8.28
CA LEU A 584 24.32 20.33 -9.64
C LEU A 584 25.80 20.69 -9.82
N ASN A 585 26.43 21.32 -8.82
CA ASN A 585 27.87 21.59 -8.84
C ASN A 585 28.70 20.29 -8.89
N ASN A 586 28.26 19.28 -8.15
CA ASN A 586 28.96 17.99 -8.04
C ASN A 586 28.55 17.00 -9.15
N LYS A 587 27.64 17.37 -10.06
CA LYS A 587 27.03 16.48 -11.07
C LYS A 587 26.37 15.23 -10.45
N ASP A 588 25.81 15.37 -9.25
CA ASP A 588 25.05 14.33 -8.56
C ASP A 588 23.58 14.39 -8.98
N ASN A 589 23.08 13.31 -9.57
CA ASN A 589 21.70 13.19 -10.08
C ASN A 589 20.76 12.47 -9.10
N SER A 590 21.21 12.12 -7.89
CA SER A 590 20.35 11.48 -6.90
C SER A 590 19.24 12.43 -6.43
N VAL A 591 18.07 11.87 -6.09
CA VAL A 591 16.93 12.64 -5.59
C VAL A 591 17.25 13.37 -4.29
N ILE A 592 16.60 14.51 -4.05
CA ILE A 592 16.76 15.34 -2.87
C ILE A 592 15.56 15.12 -1.96
N TYR A 593 15.81 14.57 -0.78
CA TYR A 593 14.75 14.32 0.20
C TYR A 593 14.33 15.62 0.88
N LEU A 594 13.01 15.86 0.89
CA LEU A 594 12.37 16.95 1.62
C LEU A 594 12.71 16.83 3.10
N GLN A 595 13.36 17.84 3.64
CA GLN A 595 13.62 17.93 5.08
C GLN A 595 12.45 18.62 5.79
N ASN A 596 12.42 18.48 7.12
CA ASN A 596 11.63 19.42 7.91
C ASN A 596 12.15 20.85 7.67
N GLY A 597 11.31 21.85 7.82
CA GLY A 597 11.69 23.24 7.60
C GLY A 597 10.78 24.17 8.36
N ILE A 598 11.28 24.81 9.41
CA ILE A 598 10.54 25.81 10.18
C ILE A 598 10.94 27.18 9.64
N VAL A 599 9.95 27.98 9.22
CA VAL A 599 10.17 29.33 8.67
C VAL A 599 10.63 30.26 9.80
N PRO A 600 11.83 30.87 9.71
CA PRO A 600 12.31 31.82 10.71
C PRO A 600 11.68 33.20 10.53
N SER A 601 11.84 34.08 11.52
CA SER A 601 11.72 35.52 11.27
C SER A 601 12.85 35.98 10.34
N SER A 602 12.53 36.78 9.33
CA SER A 602 13.55 37.35 8.43
C SER A 602 14.12 38.64 9.03
N ASP A 603 15.42 38.65 9.32
CA ASP A 603 16.13 39.84 9.79
C ASP A 603 16.33 40.88 8.66
N ARG A 604 16.73 42.11 9.02
CA ARG A 604 17.14 43.13 8.03
C ARG A 604 18.47 42.74 7.40
N ASN A 605 18.61 42.97 6.10
CA ASN A 605 19.86 42.80 5.38
C ASN A 605 20.93 43.78 5.88
N ILE A 606 22.16 43.30 6.07
CA ILE A 606 23.38 44.12 6.23
C ILE A 606 24.34 43.66 5.12
N ILE A 607 23.93 43.91 3.89
CA ILE A 607 24.66 43.50 2.68
C ILE A 607 25.70 44.57 2.37
N GLY A 608 26.96 44.16 2.18
CA GLY A 608 27.92 44.90 1.38
C GLY A 608 27.67 44.54 -0.08
N VAL A 609 27.53 45.51 -0.96
CA VAL A 609 27.26 45.23 -2.38
C VAL A 609 28.36 44.33 -2.95
N GLY A 610 27.99 43.27 -3.68
CA GLY A 610 29.02 42.33 -4.12
C GLY A 610 28.57 41.18 -5.02
N THR A 611 29.57 40.56 -5.63
CA THR A 611 29.40 39.41 -6.54
C THR A 611 29.76 38.13 -5.80
N LEU A 612 28.82 37.19 -5.71
CA LEU A 612 29.09 35.83 -5.27
C LEU A 612 29.52 35.00 -6.47
N VAL A 613 30.80 34.64 -6.55
CA VAL A 613 31.30 33.67 -7.55
C VAL A 613 30.84 32.25 -7.21
N LEU A 614 30.89 31.34 -8.20
CA LEU A 614 30.49 29.93 -8.07
C LEU A 614 30.92 29.28 -6.74
N SER A 615 32.21 29.35 -6.40
CA SER A 615 32.72 28.73 -5.17
C SER A 615 32.09 29.30 -3.90
N ARG A 616 31.76 30.60 -3.87
CA ARG A 616 31.23 31.28 -2.69
C ARG A 616 29.74 31.02 -2.45
N TYR A 617 28.92 30.99 -3.50
CA TYR A 617 27.52 30.62 -3.30
C TYR A 617 27.33 29.11 -3.11
N VAL A 618 28.22 28.26 -3.64
CA VAL A 618 28.20 26.81 -3.31
C VAL A 618 28.60 26.59 -1.84
N GLU A 619 29.62 27.29 -1.36
CA GLU A 619 30.01 27.30 0.07
C GLU A 619 28.85 27.75 0.96
N LEU A 620 28.18 28.86 0.59
CA LEU A 620 27.02 29.37 1.31
C LEU A 620 25.86 28.36 1.32
N ALA A 621 25.64 27.60 0.23
CA ALA A 621 24.61 26.56 0.18
C ALA A 621 24.93 25.43 1.17
N GLY A 622 26.21 25.05 1.27
CA GLY A 622 26.69 24.11 2.28
C GLY A 622 26.47 24.61 3.70
N ASN A 623 26.73 25.89 3.96
CA ASN A 623 26.52 26.51 5.27
C ASN A 623 25.03 26.54 5.64
N ILE A 624 24.13 26.79 4.68
CA ILE A 624 22.68 26.72 4.91
C ILE A 624 22.27 25.31 5.32
N ASN A 625 22.70 24.27 4.59
CA ASN A 625 22.37 22.89 4.95
C ASN A 625 22.92 22.51 6.33
N THR A 626 24.16 22.90 6.64
CA THR A 626 24.74 22.71 7.98
C THR A 626 23.93 23.44 9.07
N TYR A 627 23.41 24.64 8.78
CA TYR A 627 22.58 25.38 9.71
C TYR A 627 21.27 24.63 10.04
N PHE A 628 20.55 24.16 9.02
CA PHE A 628 19.33 23.36 9.19
C PHE A 628 19.58 22.13 10.06
N SER A 629 20.69 21.42 9.83
CA SER A 629 21.08 20.24 10.62
C SER A 629 21.36 20.56 12.09
N ASN A 630 21.87 21.76 12.40
CA ASN A 630 22.28 22.15 13.75
C ASN A 630 21.21 22.90 14.56
N HIS A 631 20.08 23.29 13.96
CA HIS A 631 19.05 24.13 14.59
C HIS A 631 17.64 23.55 14.44
N ASP A 632 17.48 22.25 14.68
CA ASP A 632 16.17 21.57 14.65
C ASP A 632 15.37 21.84 13.36
N GLN A 633 16.07 21.98 12.23
CA GLN A 633 15.49 22.27 10.92
C GLN A 633 14.79 23.64 10.82
N VAL A 634 15.10 24.59 11.70
CA VAL A 634 14.75 26.00 11.56
C VAL A 634 15.64 26.64 10.50
N GLY A 635 15.04 27.36 9.55
CA GLY A 635 15.80 28.09 8.54
C GLY A 635 16.63 29.24 9.16
N PRO A 636 17.75 29.65 8.55
CA PRO A 636 18.54 30.76 9.07
C PRO A 636 17.80 32.10 8.88
N SER A 637 17.68 32.92 9.94
CA SER A 637 17.15 34.29 9.82
C SER A 637 18.04 35.17 8.92
N LYS A 638 19.35 34.89 8.94
CA LYS A 638 20.40 35.45 8.08
C LYS A 638 21.63 34.52 8.04
N MET A 639 22.47 34.68 7.01
CA MET A 639 23.74 33.96 6.86
C MET A 639 24.87 34.92 6.46
N SER A 640 26.04 34.75 7.07
CA SER A 640 27.25 35.48 6.69
C SER A 640 27.81 34.96 5.37
N SER A 641 28.32 35.88 4.55
CA SER A 641 28.94 35.59 3.25
C SER A 641 30.12 36.54 2.99
N SER A 642 30.82 36.36 1.85
CA SER A 642 31.87 37.29 1.42
C SER A 642 31.35 38.69 1.04
N VAL A 643 30.03 38.88 0.99
CA VAL A 643 29.37 40.16 0.64
C VAL A 643 28.51 40.67 1.81
N GLY A 644 28.80 40.24 3.05
CA GLY A 644 28.05 40.65 4.25
C GLY A 644 26.97 39.65 4.67
N GLU A 645 26.01 40.11 5.47
CA GLU A 645 24.93 39.29 6.03
C GLU A 645 23.69 39.32 5.14
N ILE A 646 23.29 38.15 4.65
CA ILE A 646 22.16 37.95 3.74
C ILE A 646 21.01 37.34 4.52
N ASN A 647 19.84 37.99 4.57
CA ASN A 647 18.67 37.49 5.29
C ASN A 647 17.97 36.31 4.59
N PHE A 648 17.07 35.65 5.31
CA PHE A 648 16.33 34.47 4.84
C PHE A 648 15.68 34.63 3.46
N LEU A 649 14.87 35.68 3.26
CA LEU A 649 14.15 35.90 2.00
C LEU A 649 15.10 36.19 0.84
N THR A 650 16.21 36.90 1.10
CA THR A 650 17.24 37.18 0.10
C THR A 650 18.01 35.91 -0.27
N LEU A 651 18.28 35.01 0.69
CA LEU A 651 18.86 33.68 0.41
C LEU A 651 17.92 32.88 -0.49
N LEU A 652 16.63 32.81 -0.13
CA LEU A 652 15.60 32.11 -0.90
C LEU A 652 15.56 32.60 -2.36
N TYR A 653 15.47 33.92 -2.56
CA TYR A 653 15.45 34.49 -3.91
C TYR A 653 16.77 34.29 -4.67
N THR A 654 17.90 34.39 -3.97
CA THR A 654 19.23 34.20 -4.56
C THR A 654 19.35 32.80 -5.15
N TYR A 655 18.98 31.75 -4.41
CA TYR A 655 19.04 30.40 -4.96
C TYR A 655 17.94 30.11 -5.99
N CYS A 656 16.78 30.76 -5.92
CA CYS A 656 15.83 30.72 -7.02
C CYS A 656 16.46 31.23 -8.31
N ARG A 657 17.22 32.34 -8.25
CA ARG A 657 17.97 32.91 -9.39
C ARG A 657 19.10 32.00 -9.86
N VAL A 658 19.88 31.41 -8.94
CA VAL A 658 20.95 30.45 -9.26
C VAL A 658 20.40 29.30 -10.08
N LEU A 659 19.35 28.63 -9.58
CA LEU A 659 18.76 27.48 -10.26
C LEU A 659 17.99 27.84 -11.52
N SER A 660 17.29 28.99 -11.55
CA SER A 660 16.63 29.49 -12.77
C SER A 660 17.61 29.83 -13.90
N SER A 661 18.89 30.05 -13.56
CA SER A 661 19.96 30.36 -14.52
C SER A 661 20.78 29.13 -14.91
N TYR A 662 20.42 27.95 -14.41
CA TYR A 662 21.07 26.70 -14.78
C TYR A 662 20.75 26.38 -16.24
N GLN A 663 21.79 26.29 -17.06
CA GLN A 663 21.68 26.04 -18.49
C GLN A 663 22.96 25.33 -18.97
N ASN A 664 22.87 24.58 -20.06
CA ASN A 664 24.01 23.85 -20.64
C ASN A 664 24.75 22.97 -19.61
N ASN A 665 24.01 22.36 -18.68
CA ASN A 665 24.52 21.56 -17.57
C ASN A 665 25.51 22.29 -16.65
N ALA A 666 25.42 23.62 -16.51
CA ALA A 666 26.29 24.42 -15.68
C ALA A 666 25.52 25.44 -14.83
N LEU A 667 25.97 25.62 -13.58
CA LEU A 667 25.53 26.71 -12.71
C LEU A 667 26.14 28.05 -13.18
N PRO A 668 25.49 29.20 -12.90
CA PRO A 668 26.00 30.51 -13.32
C PRO A 668 27.37 30.81 -12.71
N ALA A 669 28.31 31.37 -13.48
CA ALA A 669 29.67 31.67 -12.98
C ALA A 669 29.68 32.59 -11.74
N SER A 670 28.66 33.46 -11.62
CA SER A 670 28.46 34.34 -10.47
C SER A 670 27.01 34.80 -10.36
N VAL A 671 26.62 35.25 -9.17
CA VAL A 671 25.36 35.96 -8.91
C VAL A 671 25.64 37.29 -8.22
N ILE A 672 24.99 38.35 -8.69
CA ILE A 672 25.12 39.70 -8.14
C ILE A 672 24.02 39.94 -7.10
N LEU A 673 24.40 40.50 -5.95
CA LEU A 673 23.52 41.03 -4.91
C LEU A 673 23.61 42.56 -4.95
N TYR A 674 22.46 43.21 -5.13
CA TYR A 674 22.33 44.66 -5.26
C TYR A 674 21.84 45.29 -3.96
N LYS A 675 22.09 46.59 -3.78
CA LYS A 675 21.39 47.40 -2.78
C LYS A 675 19.87 47.32 -3.02
N PRO A 676 19.04 47.33 -1.95
CA PRO A 676 17.62 47.59 -2.12
C PRO A 676 17.41 48.93 -2.82
N VAL A 677 16.48 48.98 -3.76
CA VAL A 677 16.21 50.19 -4.56
C VAL A 677 14.80 50.69 -4.27
N TYR A 678 14.68 51.95 -3.87
CA TYR A 678 13.40 52.61 -3.67
C TYR A 678 13.25 53.72 -4.70
N ILE A 679 12.26 53.57 -5.58
CA ILE A 679 12.05 54.50 -6.69
C ILE A 679 10.91 55.44 -6.33
N THR A 680 11.17 56.73 -6.40
CA THR A 680 10.16 57.78 -6.38
C THR A 680 10.07 58.43 -7.75
N SER A 681 8.94 59.07 -8.03
CA SER A 681 8.77 59.76 -9.31
C SER A 681 7.83 60.95 -9.17
N ASP A 682 8.12 62.00 -9.92
CA ASP A 682 7.14 63.05 -10.21
C ASP A 682 5.99 62.52 -11.09
N ASN A 683 4.92 63.31 -11.17
CA ASN A 683 3.89 63.17 -12.20
C ASN A 683 4.40 63.78 -13.52
N ILE A 684 5.12 63.00 -14.33
CA ILE A 684 5.84 63.49 -15.51
C ILE A 684 4.93 63.59 -16.74
N TYR A 685 4.04 62.61 -16.95
CA TYR A 685 3.30 62.49 -18.21
C TYR A 685 1.79 62.80 -18.11
N ASN A 686 1.23 63.11 -16.92
CA ASN A 686 0.00 63.91 -16.88
C ASN A 686 -0.42 64.44 -15.50
N SER A 687 -0.69 65.75 -15.51
CA SER A 687 -1.81 66.38 -14.81
C SER A 687 -3.16 65.78 -15.30
N VAL A 688 -3.94 65.15 -14.42
CA VAL A 688 -5.40 64.85 -14.57
C VAL A 688 -5.86 63.95 -15.74
N LYS A 689 -5.12 63.79 -16.85
CA LYS A 689 -5.64 63.14 -18.08
C LYS A 689 -5.18 61.70 -18.36
N ASP A 690 -4.12 61.18 -17.73
CA ASP A 690 -3.73 59.75 -17.84
C ASP A 690 -2.75 59.30 -16.73
N PRO A 691 -3.22 59.10 -15.49
CA PRO A 691 -2.39 58.69 -14.36
C PRO A 691 -1.75 57.30 -14.52
N ALA A 692 -2.15 56.52 -15.52
CA ALA A 692 -1.62 55.17 -15.74
C ALA A 692 -0.18 55.18 -16.26
N LYS A 693 0.27 56.23 -16.96
CA LYS A 693 1.60 56.22 -17.63
C LYS A 693 2.78 56.25 -16.68
N ASP A 694 2.76 57.11 -15.67
CA ASP A 694 3.84 57.19 -14.67
C ASP A 694 3.84 55.93 -13.78
N GLN A 695 2.67 55.40 -13.45
CA GLN A 695 2.53 54.12 -12.75
C GLN A 695 3.06 52.94 -13.57
N VAL A 696 2.77 52.90 -14.88
CA VAL A 696 3.29 51.88 -15.79
C VAL A 696 4.81 51.99 -15.93
N ARG A 697 5.38 53.21 -16.04
CA ARG A 697 6.84 53.41 -16.05
C ARG A 697 7.46 52.86 -14.78
N MET A 698 6.95 53.26 -13.61
CA MET A 698 7.44 52.80 -12.32
C MET A 698 7.36 51.28 -12.20
N ASN A 699 6.19 50.68 -12.47
CA ASN A 699 5.99 49.23 -12.38
C ASN A 699 6.91 48.48 -13.34
N SER A 700 7.10 48.99 -14.57
CA SER A 700 8.00 48.39 -15.56
C SER A 700 9.45 48.47 -15.10
N LEU A 701 9.89 49.61 -14.58
CA LEU A 701 11.25 49.80 -14.07
C LEU A 701 11.53 48.88 -12.87
N VAL A 702 10.61 48.84 -11.90
CA VAL A 702 10.67 47.91 -10.76
C VAL A 702 10.73 46.46 -11.24
N SER A 703 9.93 46.09 -12.25
CA SER A 703 9.94 44.74 -12.82
C SER A 703 11.29 44.40 -13.48
N ILE A 704 11.90 45.33 -14.23
CA ILE A 704 13.22 45.13 -14.85
C ILE A 704 14.28 44.91 -13.77
N LEU A 705 14.29 45.76 -12.74
CA LEU A 705 15.24 45.67 -11.62
C LEU A 705 15.07 44.39 -10.81
N ARG A 706 13.84 43.98 -10.50
CA ARG A 706 13.57 42.71 -9.80
C ARG A 706 14.00 41.50 -10.62
N ASN A 707 13.79 41.54 -11.94
CA ASN A 707 14.26 40.47 -12.82
C ASN A 707 15.79 40.37 -12.85
N ALA A 708 16.49 41.50 -12.74
CA ALA A 708 17.95 41.53 -12.56
C ALA A 708 18.40 41.01 -11.18
N GLY A 709 17.51 41.02 -10.18
CA GLY A 709 17.76 40.50 -8.84
C GLY A 709 17.78 41.54 -7.73
N VAL A 710 17.34 42.77 -8.02
CA VAL A 710 17.26 43.87 -7.06
C VAL A 710 16.00 43.74 -6.22
N ASP A 711 16.11 43.99 -4.92
CA ASP A 711 14.95 44.21 -4.06
C ASP A 711 14.40 45.64 -4.30
N ALA A 712 13.69 45.81 -5.41
CA ALA A 712 13.20 47.10 -5.88
C ALA A 712 11.75 47.38 -5.49
N TYR A 713 11.45 48.61 -5.08
CA TYR A 713 10.13 49.08 -4.68
C TYR A 713 9.78 50.39 -5.37
N GLY A 714 8.58 50.49 -5.93
CA GLY A 714 7.99 51.77 -6.31
C GLY A 714 7.40 52.42 -5.07
N PHE A 715 8.13 53.37 -4.45
CA PHE A 715 7.75 53.94 -3.17
C PHE A 715 6.53 54.87 -3.30
N GLY A 716 6.50 55.69 -4.35
CA GLY A 716 5.37 56.60 -4.59
C GLY A 716 5.58 57.50 -5.79
N ILE A 717 4.46 57.89 -6.40
CA ILE A 717 4.40 58.87 -7.49
C ILE A 717 3.70 60.12 -6.97
N GLY A 718 4.29 61.29 -7.25
CA GLY A 718 3.69 62.58 -6.95
C GLY A 718 4.57 63.49 -6.11
N PRO A 719 4.01 64.63 -5.65
CA PRO A 719 4.79 65.65 -4.95
C PRO A 719 5.39 65.10 -3.66
N ASP A 720 6.59 65.58 -3.33
CA ASP A 720 7.34 65.30 -2.10
C ASP A 720 7.70 63.83 -1.82
N MET A 721 7.47 62.92 -2.77
CA MET A 721 7.80 61.48 -2.59
C MET A 721 9.29 61.25 -2.38
N GLN A 722 10.15 62.03 -3.04
CA GLN A 722 11.61 62.04 -2.86
C GLN A 722 12.04 62.37 -1.43
N ASN A 723 11.23 63.13 -0.68
CA ASN A 723 11.49 63.43 0.73
C ASN A 723 10.80 62.40 1.65
N ALA A 724 9.58 61.97 1.31
CA ALA A 724 8.82 60.98 2.05
C ALA A 724 9.55 59.63 2.18
N VAL A 725 10.23 59.18 1.13
CA VAL A 725 11.03 57.94 1.14
C VAL A 725 12.18 58.00 2.15
N LEU A 726 12.88 59.13 2.24
CA LEU A 726 14.02 59.31 3.15
C LEU A 726 13.58 59.35 4.62
N ARG A 727 12.41 59.92 4.89
CA ARG A 727 11.81 60.01 6.23
C ARG A 727 11.19 58.70 6.73
N ASN A 728 10.98 57.72 5.85
CA ASN A 728 10.34 56.45 6.22
C ASN A 728 11.33 55.51 6.92
N SER A 729 11.01 55.11 8.15
CA SER A 729 11.86 54.24 8.98
C SER A 729 11.96 52.79 8.49
N SER A 730 11.06 52.36 7.60
CA SER A 730 11.11 51.06 6.93
C SER A 730 12.09 51.04 5.76
N VAL A 731 12.47 52.20 5.20
CA VAL A 731 13.47 52.28 4.12
C VAL A 731 14.85 52.07 4.72
N GLN A 732 15.59 51.09 4.22
CA GLN A 732 16.87 50.66 4.79
C GLN A 732 17.94 51.75 4.62
N GLN A 733 18.83 51.90 5.60
CA GLN A 733 19.88 52.95 5.58
C GLN A 733 20.95 52.70 4.51
N GLY A 734 21.18 51.45 4.08
CA GLY A 734 22.09 51.12 2.97
C GLY A 734 21.41 51.04 1.60
N ALA A 735 20.18 51.56 1.46
CA ALA A 735 19.43 51.50 0.22
C ALA A 735 19.87 52.60 -0.78
N LEU A 736 19.66 52.32 -2.06
CA LEU A 736 19.70 53.32 -3.12
C LEU A 736 18.29 53.89 -3.31
N VAL A 737 18.15 55.19 -3.17
CA VAL A 737 16.93 55.93 -3.47
C VAL A 737 17.06 56.55 -4.84
N VAL A 738 16.15 56.22 -5.75
CA VAL A 738 16.14 56.71 -7.12
C VAL A 738 14.98 57.68 -7.28
N ASP A 739 15.29 58.94 -7.55
CA ASP A 739 14.29 60.00 -7.69
C ASP A 739 14.17 60.41 -9.16
N ILE A 740 13.00 60.15 -9.76
CA ILE A 740 12.73 60.43 -11.18
C ILE A 740 11.96 61.74 -11.31
N TYR A 741 12.61 62.77 -11.85
CA TYR A 741 12.07 64.12 -11.94
C TYR A 741 11.49 64.43 -13.33
N GLY A 742 10.34 65.12 -13.32
CA GLY A 742 9.69 65.68 -14.51
C GLY A 742 10.03 67.15 -14.78
N GLY A 743 10.68 67.81 -13.83
CA GLY A 743 11.15 69.20 -13.93
C GLY A 743 12.47 69.40 -13.20
N ALA A 744 13.28 70.35 -13.67
CA ALA A 744 14.51 70.74 -12.98
C ALA A 744 14.22 71.95 -12.07
N CYS A 745 14.44 71.81 -10.76
CA CYS A 745 14.25 72.87 -9.78
C CYS A 745 15.58 73.19 -9.07
N ALA A 746 16.07 74.42 -9.22
CA ALA A 746 17.29 74.87 -8.56
C ALA A 746 17.21 74.78 -7.04
N GLY A 747 16.04 75.09 -6.46
CA GLY A 747 15.79 74.92 -5.02
C GLY A 747 15.85 73.48 -4.55
N THR A 748 15.29 72.53 -5.30
CA THR A 748 15.38 71.10 -4.96
C THR A 748 16.83 70.62 -4.97
N ILE A 749 17.59 70.95 -6.02
CA ILE A 749 19.02 70.58 -6.13
C ILE A 749 19.82 71.21 -4.99
N TYR A 750 19.60 72.50 -4.70
CA TYR A 750 20.30 73.20 -3.63
C TYR A 750 19.93 72.64 -2.24
N ALA A 751 18.68 72.25 -2.01
CA ALA A 751 18.23 71.69 -0.75
C ALA A 751 18.90 70.33 -0.42
N MET A 752 19.32 69.56 -1.43
CA MET A 752 19.96 68.25 -1.24
C MET A 752 21.26 68.33 -0.43
N ILE A 753 21.97 69.45 -0.46
CA ILE A 753 23.20 69.65 0.32
C ILE A 753 22.94 70.23 1.72
N GLY A 754 21.70 70.66 1.99
CA GLY A 754 21.32 71.26 3.26
C GLY A 754 21.31 70.26 4.42
N SER A 755 21.59 70.75 5.63
CA SER A 755 21.66 69.91 6.84
C SER A 755 20.38 69.12 7.11
N TYR A 756 19.22 69.68 6.79
CA TYR A 756 17.93 68.99 6.88
C TYR A 756 17.88 67.75 5.96
N TYR A 757 18.21 67.92 4.67
CA TYR A 757 18.16 66.83 3.70
C TYR A 757 19.19 65.75 4.04
N GLN A 758 20.41 66.15 4.39
CA GLN A 758 21.46 65.21 4.81
C GLN A 758 21.04 64.42 6.06
N GLY A 759 20.33 65.06 7.00
CA GLY A 759 19.81 64.41 8.20
C GLY A 759 18.76 63.33 7.90
N ILE A 760 17.81 63.60 6.99
CA ILE A 760 16.78 62.61 6.60
C ILE A 760 17.31 61.54 5.65
N LYS A 761 18.28 61.88 4.78
CA LYS A 761 18.97 60.94 3.88
C LYS A 761 19.69 59.87 4.69
N GLY A 762 20.42 60.28 5.72
CA GLY A 762 21.23 59.37 6.52
C GLY A 762 22.31 58.70 5.66
N ALA A 763 22.49 57.39 5.83
CA ALA A 763 23.50 56.62 5.09
C ALA A 763 23.05 56.20 3.68
N ARG A 764 21.82 56.54 3.29
CA ARG A 764 21.26 56.15 1.99
C ARG A 764 21.94 56.91 0.86
N GLU A 765 22.02 56.27 -0.29
CA GLU A 765 22.46 56.91 -1.52
C GLU A 765 21.25 57.44 -2.28
N VAL A 766 21.45 58.54 -3.00
CA VAL A 766 20.39 59.17 -3.81
C VAL A 766 20.91 59.30 -5.23
N TYR A 767 20.15 58.77 -6.17
CA TYR A 767 20.42 58.83 -7.60
C TYR A 767 19.27 59.54 -8.31
N SER A 768 19.57 60.67 -8.93
CA SER A 768 18.54 61.52 -9.54
C SER A 768 18.46 61.27 -11.05
N ILE A 769 17.26 61.07 -11.58
CA ILE A 769 17.01 60.86 -13.00
C ILE A 769 16.10 61.98 -13.52
N TRP A 770 16.61 62.82 -14.42
CA TRP A 770 15.83 63.85 -15.11
C TRP A 770 15.38 63.35 -16.49
N ILE A 771 14.07 63.25 -16.70
CA ILE A 771 13.51 62.90 -18.01
C ILE A 771 13.32 64.17 -18.85
N SER A 772 14.18 64.35 -19.86
CA SER A 772 14.20 65.53 -20.73
C SER A 772 13.91 65.15 -22.20
N PRO A 773 12.85 65.69 -22.83
CA PRO A 773 11.74 66.46 -22.24
C PRO A 773 10.80 65.59 -21.37
N PRO A 774 10.00 66.16 -20.44
CA PRO A 774 9.70 67.58 -20.28
C PRO A 774 10.64 68.37 -19.37
N ALA A 775 11.48 67.72 -18.57
CA ALA A 775 12.43 68.43 -17.71
C ALA A 775 13.46 69.20 -18.55
N TRP A 776 14.00 70.30 -18.01
CA TRP A 776 15.17 70.92 -18.61
C TRP A 776 16.38 70.01 -18.43
N ASP A 777 17.19 69.88 -19.49
CA ASP A 777 18.48 69.21 -19.42
C ASP A 777 19.43 70.05 -18.55
N ILE A 778 19.66 69.58 -17.32
CA ILE A 778 20.50 70.29 -16.35
C ILE A 778 21.98 70.36 -16.78
N THR A 779 22.42 69.58 -17.77
CA THR A 779 23.78 69.64 -18.33
C THR A 779 23.91 70.67 -19.45
N ASN A 780 22.79 71.09 -20.04
CA ASN A 780 22.75 72.03 -21.15
C ASN A 780 21.46 72.86 -21.16
N LEU A 781 21.40 73.83 -20.25
CA LEU A 781 20.20 74.63 -20.02
C LEU A 781 19.93 75.64 -21.14
N PRO A 782 18.66 75.92 -21.46
CA PRO A 782 18.29 76.87 -22.51
C PRO A 782 18.69 78.32 -22.19
N THR A 783 18.90 78.64 -20.92
CA THR A 783 19.35 79.94 -20.39
C THR A 783 20.85 80.19 -20.57
N LYS A 784 21.61 79.23 -21.08
CA LYS A 784 23.07 79.36 -21.24
C LYS A 784 23.47 80.54 -22.11
N ALA A 785 22.74 80.77 -23.20
CA ALA A 785 22.99 81.90 -24.10
C ALA A 785 22.70 83.26 -23.44
N THR A 786 21.62 83.36 -22.65
CA THR A 786 21.25 84.60 -21.96
C THR A 786 22.15 84.91 -20.76
N ASN A 787 22.94 83.93 -20.28
CA ASN A 787 23.84 84.05 -19.14
C ASN A 787 25.33 84.00 -19.54
N GLY A 788 25.68 84.49 -20.73
CA GLY A 788 27.08 84.62 -21.16
C GLY A 788 27.83 83.29 -21.24
N GLY A 789 27.12 82.18 -21.51
CA GLY A 789 27.68 80.83 -21.60
C GLY A 789 27.64 80.02 -20.29
N VAL A 790 27.22 80.61 -19.17
CA VAL A 790 27.07 79.91 -17.88
C VAL A 790 25.82 79.04 -17.91
N ASN A 791 25.94 77.77 -17.48
CA ASN A 791 24.83 76.83 -17.41
C ASN A 791 23.93 77.15 -16.18
N PHE A 792 23.13 78.20 -16.27
CA PHE A 792 22.38 78.75 -15.12
C PHE A 792 20.94 78.22 -15.04
N LEU A 793 20.57 77.55 -13.94
CA LEU A 793 19.19 77.12 -13.66
C LEU A 793 18.48 78.18 -12.81
N PRO A 794 17.57 79.00 -13.36
CA PRO A 794 16.80 79.95 -12.58
C PRO A 794 15.90 79.23 -11.58
N ARG A 795 15.53 79.95 -10.51
CA ARG A 795 14.52 79.52 -9.55
C ARG A 795 13.24 79.04 -10.25
N ALA A 796 12.75 77.87 -9.85
CA ALA A 796 11.49 77.36 -10.35
C ALA A 796 10.31 78.17 -9.80
N ARG A 797 9.22 78.29 -10.57
CA ARG A 797 8.05 79.12 -10.19
C ARG A 797 7.37 78.66 -8.91
N ASP A 798 7.47 77.37 -8.62
CA ASP A 798 6.89 76.66 -7.48
C ASP A 798 7.90 76.45 -6.34
N ASP A 799 9.11 77.02 -6.44
CA ASP A 799 10.06 77.06 -5.32
C ASP A 799 9.63 78.10 -4.28
N THR A 800 8.63 77.73 -3.48
CA THR A 800 8.15 78.51 -2.33
C THR A 800 8.84 78.15 -1.02
N PHE A 801 9.85 77.27 -1.06
CA PHE A 801 10.52 76.73 0.13
C PHE A 801 11.95 77.26 0.30
N SER A 802 12.62 77.68 -0.78
CA SER A 802 13.95 78.29 -0.69
C SER A 802 13.84 79.78 -0.37
N LYS A 803 14.44 80.24 0.73
CA LYS A 803 14.46 81.68 1.10
C LYS A 803 15.28 82.53 0.11
N TYR A 804 16.41 82.00 -0.36
CA TYR A 804 17.27 82.58 -1.40
C TYR A 804 18.07 81.43 -2.03
N LEU A 805 18.42 81.56 -3.31
CA LEU A 805 19.34 80.66 -4.00
C LEU A 805 20.73 81.30 -4.13
N PRO A 806 21.81 80.51 -4.23
CA PRO A 806 23.18 81.02 -4.05
C PRO A 806 23.66 81.90 -5.20
N ASP A 807 23.10 81.76 -6.40
CA ASP A 807 23.56 82.44 -7.60
C ASP A 807 22.49 83.39 -8.17
N TRP A 808 22.93 84.38 -8.95
CA TRP A 808 22.07 85.31 -9.69
C TRP A 808 22.38 85.24 -11.18
N GLY A 809 21.34 85.29 -12.00
CA GLY A 809 21.42 85.28 -13.45
C GLY A 809 20.13 85.78 -14.09
N TYR A 810 19.94 85.43 -15.36
CA TYR A 810 18.77 85.79 -16.15
C TYR A 810 17.97 84.54 -16.51
N ASP A 811 16.65 84.61 -16.36
CA ASP A 811 15.74 83.55 -16.78
C ASP A 811 15.66 83.44 -18.31
N PHE A 812 14.82 82.53 -18.81
CA PHE A 812 14.61 82.32 -20.24
C PHE A 812 14.08 83.56 -20.99
N TYR A 813 13.45 84.50 -20.27
CA TYR A 813 12.92 85.75 -20.82
C TYR A 813 13.88 86.93 -20.64
N GLY A 814 15.10 86.70 -20.15
CA GLY A 814 16.09 87.75 -19.89
C GLY A 814 15.80 88.58 -18.65
N LYS A 815 14.97 88.09 -17.71
CA LYS A 815 14.68 88.78 -16.45
C LYS A 815 15.63 88.31 -15.34
N PRO A 816 16.15 89.22 -14.49
CA PRO A 816 16.95 88.83 -13.34
C PRO A 816 16.20 87.87 -12.41
N SER A 817 16.83 86.76 -12.03
CA SER A 817 16.33 85.77 -11.08
C SER A 817 17.50 85.22 -10.27
N ASP A 818 17.27 84.88 -9.00
CA ASP A 818 18.18 83.98 -8.31
C ASP A 818 18.01 82.54 -8.84
N GLY A 819 19.01 81.68 -8.62
CA GLY A 819 19.10 80.36 -9.23
C GLY A 819 20.37 79.62 -8.82
N LEU A 820 20.78 78.66 -9.64
CA LEU A 820 21.96 77.82 -9.42
C LEU A 820 22.83 77.74 -10.67
N ASN A 821 24.10 78.09 -10.54
CA ASN A 821 25.10 77.96 -11.60
C ASN A 821 25.59 76.52 -11.72
N ASN A 822 25.62 75.99 -12.94
CA ASN A 822 26.12 74.66 -13.29
C ASN A 822 25.55 73.56 -12.37
N PRO A 823 24.21 73.37 -12.35
CA PRO A 823 23.56 72.45 -11.41
C PRO A 823 24.06 71.00 -11.51
N ASP A 824 24.50 70.59 -12.70
CA ASP A 824 25.16 69.32 -12.98
C ASP A 824 26.49 69.17 -12.23
N LEU A 825 27.38 70.16 -12.36
CA LEU A 825 28.66 70.19 -11.63
C LEU A 825 28.43 70.34 -10.12
N PHE A 826 27.39 71.08 -9.74
CA PHE A 826 27.01 71.26 -8.34
C PHE A 826 26.64 69.92 -7.69
N LEU A 827 25.79 69.10 -8.31
CA LEU A 827 25.45 67.77 -7.80
C LEU A 827 26.68 66.85 -7.68
N ASN A 828 27.48 66.78 -8.75
CA ASN A 828 28.67 65.93 -8.79
C ASN A 828 29.69 66.30 -7.69
N SER A 829 29.96 67.60 -7.50
CA SER A 829 30.90 68.07 -6.47
C SER A 829 30.43 67.83 -5.03
N HIS A 830 29.14 67.54 -4.83
CA HIS A 830 28.55 67.20 -3.53
C HIS A 830 28.17 65.72 -3.40
N GLY A 831 28.66 64.86 -4.30
CA GLY A 831 28.51 63.41 -4.19
C GLY A 831 27.13 62.87 -4.58
N PHE A 832 26.37 63.59 -5.40
CA PHE A 832 25.11 63.12 -5.96
C PHE A 832 25.27 62.76 -7.43
N ASN A 833 25.20 61.46 -7.72
CA ASN A 833 25.20 60.95 -9.09
C ASN A 833 23.83 61.18 -9.74
N PHE A 834 23.82 61.36 -11.06
CA PHE A 834 22.57 61.56 -11.79
C PHE A 834 22.58 61.06 -13.24
N LEU A 835 21.38 61.02 -13.84
CA LEU A 835 21.13 60.74 -15.25
C LEU A 835 20.24 61.81 -15.86
N VAL A 836 20.59 62.32 -17.04
CA VAL A 836 19.65 63.00 -17.93
C VAL A 836 19.35 62.08 -19.11
N THR A 837 18.07 61.86 -19.40
CA THR A 837 17.66 60.88 -20.41
C THR A 837 16.33 61.26 -21.06
N SER A 838 16.06 60.71 -22.26
CA SER A 838 14.74 60.80 -22.91
C SER A 838 13.69 59.87 -22.30
N GLY A 839 14.03 59.12 -21.24
CA GLY A 839 13.11 58.26 -20.50
C GLY A 839 13.04 56.81 -21.00
N ASN A 840 14.07 56.31 -21.71
CA ASN A 840 14.16 54.90 -22.10
C ASN A 840 14.28 54.00 -20.86
N LEU A 841 13.32 53.08 -20.70
CA LEU A 841 13.22 52.21 -19.51
C LEU A 841 14.46 51.34 -19.26
N GLN A 842 14.98 50.68 -20.30
CA GLN A 842 16.12 49.78 -20.15
C GLN A 842 17.38 50.58 -19.82
N TYR A 843 17.59 51.72 -20.48
CA TYR A 843 18.73 52.59 -20.23
C TYR A 843 18.73 53.14 -18.79
N MET A 844 17.57 53.57 -18.28
CA MET A 844 17.42 53.96 -16.88
C MET A 844 17.70 52.79 -15.94
N ALA A 845 17.16 51.60 -16.23
CA ALA A 845 17.38 50.41 -15.42
C ALA A 845 18.86 50.02 -15.36
N ASP A 846 19.59 50.05 -16.47
CA ASP A 846 21.01 49.71 -16.54
C ASP A 846 21.86 50.64 -15.66
N HIS A 847 21.53 51.94 -15.64
CA HIS A 847 22.20 52.92 -14.79
C HIS A 847 21.83 52.75 -13.31
N ILE A 848 20.56 52.49 -13.00
CA ILE A 848 20.15 52.17 -11.63
C ILE A 848 20.84 50.90 -11.14
N LEU A 849 20.98 49.88 -11.98
CA LEU A 849 21.70 48.65 -11.64
C LEU A 849 23.19 48.89 -11.42
N TYR A 850 23.79 49.81 -12.17
CA TYR A 850 25.17 50.23 -11.96
C TYR A 850 25.33 50.88 -10.58
N GLU A 851 24.50 51.88 -10.26
CA GLU A 851 24.52 52.58 -8.97
C GLU A 851 24.18 51.64 -7.80
N ALA A 852 23.25 50.71 -7.99
CA ALA A 852 22.90 49.73 -6.95
C ALA A 852 23.98 48.65 -6.76
N LYS A 853 24.98 48.59 -7.66
CA LYS A 853 26.11 47.66 -7.64
C LYS A 853 27.40 48.29 -7.10
N THR A 854 27.59 49.59 -7.27
CA THR A 854 28.69 50.37 -6.68
C THR A 854 28.38 50.76 -5.26
#